data_AF-A0A1E4RX55-F1
#
_entry.id   AF-A0A1E4RX55-F1
#
_cell.length_a   1.000
_cell.length_b   1.000
_cell.length_c   1.000
_cell.angle_alpha   90.00
_cell.angle_beta   90.00
_cell.angle_gamma   90.00
#
_symmetry.space_group_name_H-M   'P 1'
#
loop_
_entity.id
_entity.type
_entity.pdbx_description
1 polymer ?
#
loop_
_entity_poly.entity_id
_entity_poly.type
_entity_poly.pdbx_seq_one_letter_code
_entity_poly.pdbx_strand_id
1 'polypeptide(L)'
;MKSYLVLASLIVSIYCLDDVALYTKAITLLSTIPQFTFSNHSLNSKTVISIPMDYDPEWESMVVSYKEQNLTDVHREAYSLLEESSALGNVDASYTLADINMYGNWSFPQNASNALRYYHAVVEAESNATAYYNLGFMYATGLFGQMEQNQAKANLFYKFAYENGDLRAAMALGYRYINGVGLSVDWDQALFYYQQVANSLKQWYDSGPIGGPDVDSYNIRIADWNDGIYGKGVGDIPSSLTRRSDRFDDIIDNNNMNDVATEVDFFYYKAINAYEGSYTRKRNFEEAAKYCKLCVEEGLPLTDILSIPEQFYTSRCLYLLGKMNMRGEGMAVNHTEAIRLMEMTSKVYELSMSYAALGLIYEQGTPDVRNITMAHEYFEMFAKKGSTNKYEYGRFKWFHGTEDEKKNAAKIIESSALHGHYPAMYLFSDLTYETKQKKDAPHVASALKYYCEHFDPLLTSLEWAFFELLEGRTSNALIGYAMAAEQGFEQAQASAAYLLYSPPSMLESPPITTKERKEMALAYIKRSSTQHNTDSAVWLGDMYFNIGEYDNAMACYETVSKRSSQATFNMGWLYEMGLGVDKDFHLAKRYYDLALSIDAKAYLPAQMALLKLRIKSIIGNLWGSTTLPSAEKDISNKRTWSDWKNLYYKVRGSGDTQEEEGAPIVDEVDDNGEFVIQDDNGFFDNFDWESFLVPAIALVIFTTLFWFQQRQLMQQARRGQRAQGNNQDGEGQNRGLQVQVQFGFVAI
;
A
#
# COMPACT_ATOMS: atom_id res chain seq x y z
N MET A 1 6.24 -61.39 26.98
CA MET A 1 6.33 -59.91 26.96
C MET A 1 7.56 -59.39 26.22
N LYS A 2 8.81 -59.73 26.60
CA LYS A 2 10.01 -59.26 25.88
C LYS A 2 10.06 -59.64 24.39
N SER A 3 9.61 -60.85 24.01
CA SER A 3 9.59 -61.28 22.60
C SER A 3 8.52 -60.56 21.75
N TYR A 4 7.43 -60.10 22.37
CA TYR A 4 6.39 -59.31 21.69
C TYR A 4 6.82 -57.85 21.49
N LEU A 5 7.59 -57.29 22.41
CA LEU A 5 8.19 -55.95 22.28
C LEU A 5 9.24 -55.89 21.16
N VAL A 6 10.04 -56.95 20.99
CA VAL A 6 11.04 -57.03 19.90
C VAL A 6 10.37 -57.25 18.53
N LEU A 7 9.31 -58.05 18.47
CA LEU A 7 8.52 -58.22 17.24
C LEU A 7 7.76 -56.94 16.88
N ALA A 8 7.19 -56.24 17.87
CA ALA A 8 6.56 -54.94 17.65
C ALA A 8 7.58 -53.89 17.18
N SER A 9 8.80 -53.85 17.75
CA SER A 9 9.83 -52.90 17.29
C SER A 9 10.37 -53.24 15.90
N LEU A 10 10.50 -54.52 15.56
CA LEU A 10 10.90 -54.96 14.21
C LEU A 10 9.83 -54.68 13.16
N ILE A 11 8.55 -54.89 13.51
CA ILE A 11 7.42 -54.57 12.64
C ILE A 11 7.34 -53.05 12.42
N VAL A 12 7.46 -52.24 13.47
CA VAL A 12 7.51 -50.77 13.36
C VAL A 12 8.71 -50.31 12.51
N SER A 13 9.90 -50.90 12.68
CA SER A 13 11.06 -50.57 11.84
C SER A 13 10.90 -50.94 10.37
N ILE A 14 10.18 -52.02 10.02
CA ILE A 14 9.95 -52.40 8.62
C ILE A 14 8.92 -51.47 7.97
N TYR A 15 7.84 -51.11 8.67
CA TYR A 15 6.86 -50.15 8.15
C TYR A 15 7.42 -48.73 8.01
N CYS A 16 8.32 -48.29 8.91
CA CYS A 16 9.02 -46.99 8.81
C CYS A 16 10.07 -46.92 7.69
N LEU A 17 10.43 -48.04 7.06
CA LEU A 17 11.37 -48.03 5.92
C LEU A 17 10.65 -47.82 4.60
N ASP A 18 9.41 -48.28 4.48
CA ASP A 18 8.61 -48.21 3.26
C ASP A 18 7.97 -46.82 3.06
N ASP A 19 7.49 -46.17 4.13
CA ASP A 19 6.83 -44.86 4.03
C ASP A 19 7.80 -43.72 3.64
N VAL A 20 8.99 -43.67 4.25
CA VAL A 20 10.04 -42.68 3.96
C VAL A 20 10.62 -42.89 2.56
N ALA A 21 10.77 -44.14 2.11
CA ALA A 21 11.23 -44.44 0.76
C ALA A 21 10.23 -43.94 -0.30
N LEU A 22 8.92 -44.15 -0.08
CA LEU A 22 7.87 -43.64 -0.94
C LEU A 22 7.86 -42.10 -0.98
N TYR A 23 7.97 -41.46 0.18
CA TYR A 23 8.05 -40.00 0.27
C TYR A 23 9.27 -39.45 -0.48
N THR A 24 10.45 -40.03 -0.27
CA THR A 24 11.69 -39.60 -0.93
C THR A 24 11.59 -39.77 -2.45
N LYS A 25 10.98 -40.87 -2.92
CA LYS A 25 10.71 -41.08 -4.35
C LYS A 25 9.76 -40.00 -4.89
N ALA A 26 8.70 -39.68 -4.16
CA ALA A 26 7.75 -38.64 -4.56
C ALA A 26 8.41 -37.26 -4.65
N ILE A 27 9.18 -36.85 -3.64
CA ILE A 27 9.91 -35.56 -3.65
C ILE A 27 10.92 -35.51 -4.79
N THR A 28 11.61 -36.63 -5.07
CA THR A 28 12.55 -36.71 -6.21
C THR A 28 11.80 -36.47 -7.52
N LEU A 29 10.63 -37.07 -7.73
CA LEU A 29 9.79 -36.81 -8.90
C LEU A 29 9.33 -35.35 -8.95
N LEU A 30 8.87 -34.78 -7.83
CA LEU A 30 8.47 -33.37 -7.76
C LEU A 30 9.61 -32.41 -8.07
N SER A 31 10.85 -32.74 -7.70
CA SER A 31 12.04 -31.93 -8.02
C SER A 31 12.36 -31.87 -9.52
N THR A 32 11.84 -32.81 -10.32
CA THR A 32 11.97 -32.77 -11.79
C THR A 32 10.99 -31.79 -12.44
N ILE A 33 9.91 -31.45 -11.74
CA ILE A 33 8.97 -30.44 -12.19
C ILE A 33 9.60 -29.09 -11.86
N PRO A 34 9.80 -28.20 -12.84
CA PRO A 34 10.38 -26.90 -12.58
C PRO A 34 9.53 -26.15 -11.56
N GLN A 35 10.06 -26.01 -10.36
CA GLN A 35 9.53 -25.07 -9.39
C GLN A 35 9.80 -23.67 -9.91
N PHE A 36 8.81 -22.80 -9.77
CA PHE A 36 8.98 -21.42 -10.17
C PHE A 36 9.99 -20.75 -9.25
N THR A 37 11.17 -20.42 -9.77
CA THR A 37 12.18 -19.60 -9.10
C THR A 37 12.29 -18.28 -9.84
N PHE A 38 11.97 -17.18 -9.15
CA PHE A 38 11.95 -15.81 -9.70
C PHE A 38 13.30 -15.36 -10.31
N SER A 39 14.41 -16.07 -10.04
CA SER A 39 15.76 -15.75 -10.51
C SER A 39 15.92 -15.63 -12.04
N ASN A 40 14.94 -16.05 -12.84
CA ASN A 40 15.09 -16.18 -14.29
C ASN A 40 14.46 -15.04 -15.12
N HIS A 41 13.73 -14.09 -14.52
CA HIS A 41 13.10 -13.00 -15.28
C HIS A 41 13.40 -11.62 -14.70
N SER A 42 14.09 -10.78 -15.48
CA SER A 42 14.18 -9.33 -15.23
C SER A 42 12.86 -8.69 -15.65
N LEU A 43 11.87 -8.67 -14.76
CA LEU A 43 10.64 -7.91 -15.00
C LEU A 43 10.93 -6.41 -14.90
N ASN A 44 10.42 -5.66 -15.89
CA ASN A 44 10.49 -4.20 -15.90
C ASN A 44 9.69 -3.67 -14.69
N SER A 45 10.23 -2.69 -13.97
CA SER A 45 9.56 -2.05 -12.82
C SER A 45 8.24 -1.35 -13.19
N LYS A 46 7.97 -1.16 -14.48
CA LYS A 46 6.73 -0.61 -15.04
C LYS A 46 5.71 -1.67 -15.47
N THR A 47 5.92 -2.94 -15.15
CA THR A 47 4.96 -4.01 -15.47
C THR A 47 3.63 -3.75 -14.76
N VAL A 48 2.55 -3.51 -15.51
CA VAL A 48 1.20 -3.34 -14.95
C VAL A 48 0.68 -4.70 -14.51
N ILE A 49 0.19 -4.79 -13.27
CA ILE A 49 -0.38 -6.01 -12.73
C ILE A 49 -1.85 -6.09 -13.11
N SER A 50 -2.21 -7.11 -13.88
CA SER A 50 -3.61 -7.41 -14.21
C SER A 50 -4.25 -8.19 -13.05
N ILE A 51 -5.35 -7.66 -12.52
CA ILE A 51 -6.11 -8.28 -11.42
C ILE A 51 -7.52 -8.60 -11.94
N PRO A 52 -8.01 -9.84 -11.78
CA PRO A 52 -9.36 -10.18 -12.18
C PRO A 52 -10.35 -9.39 -11.31
N MET A 53 -11.25 -8.67 -11.96
CA MET A 53 -12.28 -7.88 -11.29
C MET A 53 -13.41 -8.78 -10.76
N ASP A 54 -13.83 -9.74 -11.57
CA ASP A 54 -14.94 -10.65 -11.26
C ASP A 54 -14.43 -12.00 -10.71
N TYR A 55 -15.29 -12.65 -9.94
CA TYR A 55 -15.07 -14.00 -9.42
C TYR A 55 -16.35 -14.82 -9.54
N ASP A 56 -16.27 -15.92 -10.29
CA ASP A 56 -17.35 -16.89 -10.44
C ASP A 56 -16.89 -18.30 -9.99
N PRO A 57 -17.49 -18.88 -8.94
CA PRO A 57 -17.18 -20.23 -8.49
C PRO A 57 -17.28 -21.30 -9.57
N GLU A 58 -18.23 -21.17 -10.50
CA GLU A 58 -18.40 -22.15 -11.58
C GLU A 58 -17.21 -22.10 -12.53
N TRP A 59 -16.80 -20.90 -12.93
CA TRP A 59 -15.61 -20.69 -13.75
C TRP A 59 -14.34 -21.21 -13.07
N GLU A 60 -14.16 -20.94 -11.78
CA GLU A 60 -13.00 -21.44 -11.02
C GLU A 60 -12.98 -22.97 -10.94
N SER A 61 -14.13 -23.61 -10.74
CA SER A 61 -14.23 -25.06 -10.74
C SER A 61 -13.83 -25.68 -12.09
N MET A 62 -14.16 -25.00 -13.19
CA MET A 62 -13.77 -25.39 -14.55
C MET A 62 -12.26 -25.19 -14.76
N VAL A 63 -11.67 -24.08 -14.28
CA VAL A 63 -10.22 -23.85 -14.33
C VAL A 63 -9.46 -24.93 -13.53
N VAL A 64 -9.96 -25.28 -12.35
CA VAL A 64 -9.42 -26.37 -11.53
C VAL A 64 -9.49 -27.70 -12.29
N SER A 65 -10.65 -28.05 -12.84
CA SER A 65 -10.82 -29.29 -13.60
C SER A 65 -9.91 -29.35 -14.84
N TYR A 66 -9.74 -28.22 -15.54
CA TYR A 66 -8.81 -28.11 -16.66
C TYR A 66 -7.35 -28.35 -16.22
N LYS A 67 -6.93 -27.78 -15.08
CA LYS A 67 -5.60 -28.03 -14.50
C LYS A 67 -5.43 -29.51 -14.14
N GLU A 68 -6.42 -30.13 -13.51
CA GLU A 68 -6.41 -31.57 -13.18
C GLU A 68 -6.26 -32.46 -14.42
N GLN A 69 -6.91 -32.10 -15.53
CA GLN A 69 -6.80 -32.83 -16.80
C GLN A 69 -5.39 -32.69 -17.40
N ASN A 70 -4.76 -31.53 -17.25
CA ASN A 70 -3.42 -31.25 -17.78
C ASN A 70 -2.26 -31.70 -16.87
N LEU A 71 -2.54 -32.32 -15.72
CA LEU A 71 -1.49 -32.90 -14.89
C LEU A 71 -0.77 -34.03 -15.63
N THR A 72 0.56 -33.90 -15.73
CA THR A 72 1.40 -34.93 -16.36
C THR A 72 1.43 -36.22 -15.54
N ASP A 73 1.84 -37.32 -16.16
CA ASP A 73 1.97 -38.61 -15.46
C ASP A 73 2.89 -38.53 -14.23
N VAL A 74 3.93 -37.69 -14.29
CA VAL A 74 4.85 -37.42 -13.16
C VAL A 74 4.10 -36.80 -11.98
N HIS A 75 3.19 -35.85 -12.23
CA HIS A 75 2.38 -35.24 -11.18
C HIS A 75 1.48 -36.30 -10.53
N ARG A 76 0.84 -37.14 -11.33
CA ARG A 76 -0.08 -38.19 -10.85
C ARG A 76 0.67 -39.27 -10.06
N GLU A 77 1.83 -39.72 -10.53
CA GLU A 77 2.66 -40.69 -9.81
C GLU A 77 3.17 -40.09 -8.49
N ALA A 78 3.71 -38.87 -8.51
CA ALA A 78 4.19 -38.22 -7.30
C ALA A 78 3.07 -38.04 -6.26
N TYR A 79 1.89 -37.57 -6.69
CA TYR A 79 0.75 -37.39 -5.81
C TYR A 79 0.26 -38.73 -5.23
N SER A 80 0.17 -39.79 -6.03
CA SER A 80 -0.19 -41.13 -5.57
C SER A 80 0.80 -41.69 -4.55
N LEU A 81 2.10 -41.50 -4.75
CA LEU A 81 3.13 -41.95 -3.81
C LEU A 81 3.06 -41.18 -2.49
N LEU A 82 2.74 -39.88 -2.54
CA LEU A 82 2.49 -39.09 -1.34
C LEU A 82 1.25 -39.58 -0.58
N GLU A 83 0.15 -39.90 -1.27
CA GLU A 83 -1.06 -40.42 -0.63
C GLU A 83 -0.82 -41.79 0.02
N GLU A 84 -0.07 -42.67 -0.65
CA GLU A 84 0.31 -43.97 -0.09
C GLU A 84 1.21 -43.80 1.15
N SER A 85 2.23 -42.94 1.08
CA SER A 85 3.11 -42.62 2.20
C SER A 85 2.34 -41.98 3.37
N SER A 86 1.42 -41.06 3.09
CA SER A 86 0.53 -40.43 4.09
C SER A 86 -0.39 -41.47 4.76
N ALA A 87 -0.95 -42.40 3.98
CA ALA A 87 -1.79 -43.49 4.51
C ALA A 87 -1.01 -44.45 5.44
N LEU A 88 0.31 -44.57 5.27
CA LEU A 88 1.20 -45.30 6.17
C LEU A 88 1.56 -44.52 7.44
N GLY A 89 1.12 -43.26 7.57
CA GLY A 89 1.35 -42.41 8.74
C GLY A 89 2.51 -41.42 8.60
N ASN A 90 3.05 -41.22 7.39
CA ASN A 90 4.12 -40.27 7.17
C ASN A 90 3.60 -38.81 7.28
N VAL A 91 4.10 -38.09 8.28
CA VAL A 91 3.69 -36.71 8.58
C VAL A 91 4.16 -35.74 7.50
N ASP A 92 5.39 -35.89 7.00
CA ASP A 92 5.96 -35.03 5.96
C ASP A 92 5.20 -35.17 4.63
N ALA A 93 4.78 -36.40 4.28
CA ALA A 93 3.94 -36.64 3.11
C ALA A 93 2.56 -35.98 3.26
N SER A 94 1.94 -36.12 4.44
CA SER A 94 0.66 -35.47 4.75
C SER A 94 0.77 -33.94 4.70
N TYR A 95 1.84 -33.38 5.25
CA TYR A 95 2.12 -31.96 5.22
C TYR A 95 2.35 -31.46 3.79
N THR A 96 3.13 -32.18 2.98
CA THR A 96 3.37 -31.84 1.58
C THR A 96 2.07 -31.89 0.77
N LEU A 97 1.21 -32.88 0.98
CA LEU A 97 -0.12 -32.94 0.36
C LEU A 97 -0.98 -31.74 0.79
N ALA A 98 -0.92 -31.34 2.05
CA ALA A 98 -1.63 -30.16 2.54
C ALA A 98 -1.16 -28.88 1.84
N ASP A 99 0.15 -28.67 1.73
CA ASP A 99 0.75 -27.51 1.04
C ASP A 99 0.41 -27.50 -0.46
N ILE A 100 0.46 -28.66 -1.13
CA ILE A 100 0.05 -28.81 -2.53
C ILE A 100 -1.40 -28.33 -2.71
N ASN A 101 -2.31 -28.82 -1.87
CA ASN A 101 -3.73 -28.49 -1.98
C ASN A 101 -4.03 -27.04 -1.52
N MET A 102 -3.20 -26.46 -0.66
CA MET A 102 -3.37 -25.09 -0.16
C MET A 102 -2.85 -24.05 -1.16
N TYR A 103 -1.61 -24.20 -1.62
CA TYR A 103 -0.90 -23.18 -2.41
C TYR A 103 -0.85 -23.50 -3.91
N GLY A 104 -1.19 -24.72 -4.32
CA GLY A 104 -1.07 -25.15 -5.72
C GLY A 104 0.39 -25.22 -6.19
N ASN A 105 1.31 -25.57 -5.29
CA ASN A 105 2.73 -25.74 -5.59
C ASN A 105 2.91 -26.75 -6.74
N TRP A 106 4.00 -26.64 -7.50
CA TRP A 106 4.24 -27.47 -8.70
C TRP A 106 3.10 -27.49 -9.73
N SER A 107 2.31 -26.41 -9.81
CA SER A 107 1.17 -26.29 -10.74
C SER A 107 0.00 -27.24 -10.44
N PHE A 108 -0.05 -27.83 -9.24
CA PHE A 108 -1.22 -28.54 -8.78
C PHE A 108 -2.41 -27.56 -8.60
N PRO A 109 -3.64 -28.03 -8.83
CA PRO A 109 -4.83 -27.25 -8.49
C PRO A 109 -5.01 -27.17 -6.97
N GLN A 110 -5.52 -26.03 -6.50
CA GLN A 110 -5.87 -25.85 -5.09
C GLN A 110 -7.16 -26.60 -4.74
N ASN A 111 -7.24 -27.12 -3.52
CA ASN A 111 -8.44 -27.75 -2.97
C ASN A 111 -8.50 -27.56 -1.45
N ALA A 112 -9.36 -26.65 -1.00
CA ALA A 112 -9.52 -26.34 0.43
C ALA A 112 -9.91 -27.55 1.29
N SER A 113 -10.74 -28.45 0.79
CA SER A 113 -11.24 -29.59 1.58
C SER A 113 -10.13 -30.61 1.85
N ASN A 114 -9.32 -30.91 0.83
CA ASN A 114 -8.16 -31.80 0.98
C ASN A 114 -7.07 -31.15 1.83
N ALA A 115 -6.80 -29.86 1.63
CA ALA A 115 -5.85 -29.12 2.47
C ALA A 115 -6.26 -29.21 3.96
N LEU A 116 -7.53 -28.99 4.27
CA LEU A 116 -8.06 -29.05 5.63
C LEU A 116 -7.87 -30.45 6.22
N ARG A 117 -8.25 -31.48 5.46
CA ARG A 117 -8.11 -32.89 5.87
C ARG A 117 -6.66 -33.24 6.19
N TYR A 118 -5.73 -32.89 5.31
CA TYR A 118 -4.33 -33.23 5.47
C TYR A 118 -3.65 -32.43 6.58
N TYR A 119 -3.96 -31.15 6.76
CA TYR A 119 -3.44 -30.41 7.91
C TYR A 119 -3.96 -30.95 9.25
N HIS A 120 -5.22 -31.39 9.34
CA HIS A 120 -5.70 -32.09 10.54
C HIS A 120 -4.94 -33.39 10.78
N ALA A 121 -4.71 -34.19 9.74
CA ALA A 121 -3.94 -35.42 9.86
C ALA A 121 -2.50 -35.17 10.36
N VAL A 122 -1.87 -34.07 9.94
CA VAL A 122 -0.55 -33.65 10.44
C VAL A 122 -0.60 -33.35 11.94
N VAL A 123 -1.51 -32.49 12.39
CA VAL A 123 -1.56 -32.06 13.81
C VAL A 123 -2.07 -33.15 14.75
N GLU A 124 -2.83 -34.13 14.24
CA GLU A 124 -3.25 -35.32 14.97
C GLU A 124 -2.08 -36.30 15.18
N ALA A 125 -1.14 -36.36 14.24
CA ALA A 125 0.03 -37.22 14.31
C ALA A 125 1.19 -36.59 15.09
N GLU A 126 1.51 -35.31 14.83
CA GLU A 126 2.63 -34.59 15.43
C GLU A 126 2.31 -33.11 15.66
N SER A 127 2.87 -32.53 16.73
CA SER A 127 2.74 -31.10 17.00
C SER A 127 3.56 -30.27 16.03
N ASN A 128 2.91 -29.70 15.01
CA ASN A 128 3.56 -28.88 13.98
C ASN A 128 3.03 -27.43 14.01
N ALA A 129 3.92 -26.48 14.33
CA ALA A 129 3.57 -25.07 14.51
C ALA A 129 2.97 -24.43 13.23
N THR A 130 3.57 -24.72 12.06
CA THR A 130 3.10 -24.21 10.77
C THR A 130 1.75 -24.79 10.37
N ALA A 131 1.53 -26.10 10.59
CA ALA A 131 0.25 -26.74 10.31
C ALA A 131 -0.88 -26.15 11.18
N TYR A 132 -0.61 -25.91 12.47
CA TYR A 132 -1.54 -25.19 13.35
C TYR A 132 -1.82 -23.77 12.86
N TYR A 133 -0.81 -23.03 12.41
CA TYR A 133 -1.00 -21.68 11.86
C TYR A 133 -1.88 -21.70 10.61
N ASN A 134 -1.64 -22.63 9.68
CA ASN A 134 -2.41 -22.78 8.46
C ASN A 134 -3.86 -23.17 8.75
N LEU A 135 -4.11 -24.09 9.70
CA LEU A 135 -5.46 -24.39 10.18
C LEU A 135 -6.15 -23.16 10.77
N GLY A 136 -5.43 -22.38 11.58
CA GLY A 136 -5.92 -21.10 12.13
C GLY A 136 -6.38 -20.15 11.03
N PHE A 137 -5.56 -19.98 9.99
CA PHE A 137 -5.86 -19.17 8.83
C PHE A 137 -7.06 -19.68 8.01
N MET A 138 -7.14 -20.99 7.75
CA MET A 138 -8.25 -21.59 7.01
C MET A 138 -9.59 -21.37 7.72
N TYR A 139 -9.64 -21.57 9.04
CA TYR A 139 -10.85 -21.29 9.82
C TYR A 139 -11.15 -19.80 9.96
N ALA A 140 -10.13 -18.92 9.98
CA ALA A 140 -10.31 -17.48 10.07
C ALA A 140 -10.95 -16.89 8.81
N THR A 141 -10.52 -17.36 7.64
CA THR A 141 -10.91 -16.77 6.34
C THR A 141 -12.00 -17.56 5.62
N GLY A 142 -12.18 -18.84 5.98
CA GLY A 142 -13.03 -19.76 5.24
C GLY A 142 -12.54 -19.98 3.79
N LEU A 143 -11.26 -19.67 3.52
CA LEU A 143 -10.67 -19.58 2.18
C LEU A 143 -11.59 -18.87 1.17
N PHE A 144 -12.16 -17.75 1.61
CA PHE A 144 -12.95 -16.83 0.78
C PHE A 144 -14.22 -17.47 0.18
N GLY A 145 -14.89 -18.30 0.97
CA GLY A 145 -16.16 -18.95 0.61
C GLY A 145 -16.05 -20.43 0.22
N GLN A 146 -14.84 -21.00 0.24
CA GLN A 146 -14.64 -22.44 -0.02
C GLN A 146 -15.00 -23.33 1.19
N MET A 147 -15.00 -22.76 2.40
CA MET A 147 -15.38 -23.45 3.63
C MET A 147 -16.00 -22.48 4.65
N GLU A 148 -16.65 -23.02 5.68
CA GLU A 148 -17.27 -22.22 6.74
C GLU A 148 -16.22 -21.57 7.65
N GLN A 149 -16.41 -20.28 7.96
CA GLN A 149 -15.56 -19.55 8.89
C GLN A 149 -15.87 -19.91 10.34
N ASN A 150 -14.83 -20.01 11.16
CA ASN A 150 -14.96 -20.20 12.59
C ASN A 150 -13.83 -19.48 13.35
N GLN A 151 -14.12 -18.25 13.79
CA GLN A 151 -13.12 -17.42 14.49
C GLN A 151 -12.66 -18.03 15.82
N ALA A 152 -13.53 -18.76 16.53
CA ALA A 152 -13.15 -19.40 17.80
C ALA A 152 -12.13 -20.52 17.58
N LYS A 153 -12.37 -21.39 16.59
CA LYS A 153 -11.40 -22.41 16.17
C LYS A 153 -10.11 -21.77 15.66
N ALA A 154 -10.21 -20.71 14.87
CA ALA A 154 -9.05 -19.99 14.36
C ALA A 154 -8.14 -19.51 15.51
N ASN A 155 -8.72 -18.86 16.52
CA ASN A 155 -8.00 -18.36 17.69
C ASN A 155 -7.36 -19.49 18.50
N LEU A 156 -8.05 -20.63 18.64
CA LEU A 156 -7.51 -21.81 19.30
C LEU A 156 -6.28 -22.36 18.55
N PHE A 157 -6.37 -22.52 17.23
CA PHE A 157 -5.27 -23.03 16.42
C PHE A 157 -4.09 -22.06 16.36
N TYR A 158 -4.33 -20.75 16.30
CA TYR A 158 -3.25 -19.76 16.44
C TYR A 158 -2.57 -19.85 17.80
N LYS A 159 -3.32 -20.10 18.88
CA LYS A 159 -2.72 -20.31 20.21
C LYS A 159 -1.80 -21.53 20.22
N PHE A 160 -2.23 -22.66 19.66
CA PHE A 160 -1.38 -23.85 19.54
C PHE A 160 -0.16 -23.63 18.65
N ALA A 161 -0.30 -22.91 17.54
CA ALA A 161 0.81 -22.55 16.67
C ALA A 161 1.88 -21.75 17.41
N TYR A 162 1.45 -20.73 18.17
CA TYR A 162 2.35 -19.91 18.99
C TYR A 162 3.05 -20.73 20.08
N GLU A 163 2.31 -21.60 20.80
CA GLU A 163 2.89 -22.45 21.85
C GLU A 163 3.94 -23.43 21.30
N ASN A 164 3.88 -23.74 20.00
CA ASN A 164 4.86 -24.53 19.27
C ASN A 164 5.94 -23.68 18.56
N GLY A 165 6.00 -22.37 18.82
CA GLY A 165 7.08 -21.48 18.36
C GLY A 165 6.80 -20.68 17.09
N ASP A 166 5.56 -20.68 16.56
CA ASP A 166 5.23 -19.86 15.38
C ASP A 166 5.02 -18.38 15.74
N LEU A 167 5.94 -17.52 15.30
CA LEU A 167 5.88 -16.07 15.54
C LEU A 167 4.77 -15.37 14.74
N ARG A 168 4.34 -15.94 13.62
CA ARG A 168 3.24 -15.41 12.79
C ARG A 168 1.92 -15.53 13.53
N ALA A 169 1.75 -16.64 14.24
CA ALA A 169 0.63 -16.84 15.12
C ALA A 169 0.62 -15.84 16.29
N ALA A 170 1.79 -15.50 16.85
CA ALA A 170 1.90 -14.45 17.85
C ALA A 170 1.46 -13.08 17.30
N MET A 171 1.91 -12.71 16.11
CA MET A 171 1.47 -11.48 15.42
C MET A 171 -0.05 -11.45 15.24
N ALA A 172 -0.63 -12.53 14.73
CA ALA A 172 -2.08 -12.66 14.55
C ALA A 172 -2.84 -12.55 15.87
N LEU A 173 -2.40 -13.23 16.93
CA LEU A 173 -3.01 -13.14 18.25
C LEU A 173 -2.91 -11.72 18.82
N GLY A 174 -1.74 -11.08 18.72
CA GLY A 174 -1.54 -9.69 19.14
C GLY A 174 -2.53 -8.73 18.48
N TYR A 175 -2.68 -8.85 17.16
CA TYR A 175 -3.65 -8.06 16.39
C TYR A 175 -5.11 -8.35 16.80
N ARG A 176 -5.46 -9.63 16.99
CA ARG A 176 -6.81 -10.07 17.35
C ARG A 176 -7.22 -9.62 18.75
N TYR A 177 -6.30 -9.56 19.71
CA TYR A 177 -6.55 -9.01 21.04
C TYR A 177 -6.73 -7.48 21.04
N ILE A 178 -6.05 -6.74 20.16
CA ILE A 178 -6.26 -5.29 20.03
C ILE A 178 -7.63 -4.98 19.41
N ASN A 179 -7.99 -5.71 18.35
CA ASN A 179 -9.15 -5.40 17.52
C ASN A 179 -10.42 -6.20 17.89
N GLY A 180 -10.32 -7.12 18.85
CA GLY A 180 -11.46 -7.93 19.32
C GLY A 180 -11.98 -8.92 18.27
N VAL A 181 -11.11 -9.49 17.43
CA VAL A 181 -11.51 -10.41 16.35
C VAL A 181 -11.73 -11.82 16.91
N GLY A 182 -12.98 -12.12 17.28
CA GLY A 182 -13.35 -13.39 17.91
C GLY A 182 -12.81 -13.59 19.33
N LEU A 183 -12.29 -12.52 19.94
CA LEU A 183 -11.77 -12.44 21.31
C LEU A 183 -12.26 -11.13 21.95
N SER A 184 -12.23 -11.06 23.29
CA SER A 184 -12.38 -9.78 23.99
C SER A 184 -11.13 -8.93 23.84
N VAL A 185 -11.30 -7.60 23.73
CA VAL A 185 -10.17 -6.68 23.63
C VAL A 185 -9.32 -6.73 24.90
N ASP A 186 -8.02 -7.01 24.76
CA ASP A 186 -7.05 -7.08 25.86
C ASP A 186 -5.67 -6.60 25.41
N TRP A 187 -5.31 -5.38 25.79
CA TRP A 187 -4.04 -4.75 25.42
C TRP A 187 -2.84 -5.36 26.14
N ASP A 188 -3.02 -5.92 27.35
CA ASP A 188 -1.93 -6.53 28.11
C ASP A 188 -1.49 -7.84 27.42
N GLN A 189 -2.46 -8.65 26.97
CA GLN A 189 -2.18 -9.84 26.18
C GLN A 189 -1.55 -9.49 24.83
N ALA A 190 -2.09 -8.49 24.12
CA ALA A 190 -1.51 -8.07 22.86
C ALA A 190 -0.05 -7.63 22.99
N LEU A 191 0.25 -6.82 24.01
CA LEU A 191 1.60 -6.35 24.31
C LEU A 191 2.54 -7.54 24.56
N PHE A 192 2.10 -8.54 25.33
CA PHE A 192 2.87 -9.76 25.56
C PHE A 192 3.26 -10.45 24.25
N TYR A 193 2.30 -10.67 23.33
CA TYR A 193 2.60 -11.33 22.05
C TYR A 193 3.56 -10.51 21.18
N TYR A 194 3.33 -9.20 21.05
CA TYR A 194 4.22 -8.34 20.25
C TYR A 194 5.62 -8.24 20.83
N GLN A 195 5.77 -8.21 22.16
CA GLN A 195 7.08 -8.19 22.81
C GLN A 195 7.87 -9.48 22.52
N GLN A 196 7.21 -10.64 22.52
CA GLN A 196 7.87 -11.91 22.20
C GLN A 196 8.38 -11.96 20.75
N VAL A 197 7.58 -11.46 19.80
CA VAL A 197 8.01 -11.32 18.40
C VAL A 197 9.15 -10.33 18.28
N ALA A 198 9.01 -9.14 18.86
CA ALA A 198 10.01 -8.08 18.81
C ALA A 198 11.36 -8.52 19.40
N ASN A 199 11.36 -9.26 20.51
CA ASN A 199 12.59 -9.80 21.11
C ASN A 199 13.30 -10.79 20.18
N SER A 200 12.53 -11.67 19.53
CA SER A 200 13.07 -12.66 18.58
C SER A 200 13.66 -11.95 17.35
N LEU A 201 12.97 -10.94 16.82
CA LEU A 201 13.46 -10.12 15.71
C LEU A 201 14.69 -9.29 16.11
N LYS A 202 14.72 -8.75 17.34
CA LYS A 202 15.86 -8.01 17.86
C LYS A 202 17.10 -8.89 17.96
N GLN A 203 16.95 -10.13 18.42
CA GLN A 203 18.05 -11.09 18.48
C GLN A 203 18.62 -11.38 17.09
N TRP A 204 17.75 -11.57 16.09
CA TRP A 204 18.18 -11.73 14.70
C TRP A 204 18.88 -10.46 14.18
N TYR A 205 18.32 -9.28 14.45
CA TYR A 205 18.89 -7.99 14.04
C TYR A 205 20.28 -7.77 14.64
N ASP A 206 20.49 -8.13 15.91
CA ASP A 206 21.77 -8.01 16.60
C ASP A 206 22.82 -9.02 16.14
N SER A 207 22.38 -10.16 15.59
CA SER A 207 23.29 -11.15 14.99
C SER A 207 23.88 -10.70 13.65
N GLY A 208 23.34 -9.62 13.07
CA GLY A 208 23.78 -9.05 11.81
C GLY A 208 25.03 -8.16 11.92
N PRO A 209 25.39 -7.47 10.81
CA PRO A 209 26.49 -6.52 10.81
C PRO A 209 26.19 -5.28 11.67
N ILE A 210 27.19 -4.42 11.91
CA ILE A 210 27.02 -3.16 12.65
C ILE A 210 25.88 -2.33 12.04
N GLY A 211 24.86 -2.02 12.85
CA GLY A 211 23.62 -1.36 12.41
C GLY A 211 22.53 -2.31 11.87
N GLY A 212 22.68 -3.62 12.06
CA GLY A 212 21.74 -4.69 11.71
C GLY A 212 21.61 -4.99 10.20
N PRO A 213 21.05 -6.14 9.80
CA PRO A 213 20.90 -6.50 8.40
C PRO A 213 19.94 -5.55 7.65
N ASP A 214 20.20 -5.31 6.36
CA ASP A 214 19.24 -4.59 5.52
C ASP A 214 18.05 -5.51 5.20
N VAL A 215 16.82 -5.02 5.41
CA VAL A 215 15.58 -5.79 5.19
C VAL A 215 14.93 -5.39 3.87
N ASP A 216 14.55 -6.37 3.06
CA ASP A 216 13.81 -6.18 1.81
C ASP A 216 12.31 -6.30 2.08
N SER A 217 11.69 -5.21 2.56
CA SER A 217 10.26 -5.23 2.86
C SER A 217 9.40 -5.30 1.60
N TYR A 218 8.42 -6.22 1.57
CA TYR A 218 7.39 -6.33 0.54
C TYR A 218 5.99 -5.96 1.08
N ASN A 219 5.95 -5.29 2.23
CA ASN A 219 4.73 -4.78 2.84
C ASN A 219 4.19 -3.53 2.12
N ILE A 220 3.69 -3.73 0.90
CA ILE A 220 3.14 -2.69 0.03
C ILE A 220 1.64 -2.89 -0.23
N ARG A 221 0.95 -1.80 -0.55
CA ARG A 221 -0.42 -1.84 -1.07
C ARG A 221 -0.37 -2.10 -2.56
N ILE A 222 -0.99 -3.19 -3.00
CA ILE A 222 -1.02 -3.58 -4.41
C ILE A 222 -1.70 -2.52 -5.27
N ALA A 223 -2.73 -1.84 -4.76
CA ALA A 223 -3.35 -0.74 -5.47
C ALA A 223 -2.35 0.37 -5.84
N ASP A 224 -1.39 0.69 -4.95
CA ASP A 224 -0.38 1.72 -5.20
C ASP A 224 0.55 1.35 -6.37
N TRP A 225 0.71 0.05 -6.67
CA TRP A 225 1.45 -0.41 -7.86
C TRP A 225 0.78 0.02 -9.16
N ASN A 226 -0.55 0.03 -9.17
CA ASN A 226 -1.42 0.44 -10.27
C ASN A 226 -1.92 1.89 -10.10
N ASP A 227 -1.05 2.77 -9.59
CA ASP A 227 -1.30 4.21 -9.36
C ASP A 227 -2.32 4.55 -8.25
N GLY A 228 -2.72 3.59 -7.41
CA GLY A 228 -3.62 3.77 -6.28
C GLY A 228 -5.06 3.36 -6.57
N ILE A 229 -5.89 3.28 -5.53
CA ILE A 229 -7.28 2.78 -5.59
C ILE A 229 -8.14 3.57 -6.61
N TYR A 230 -7.97 4.89 -6.63
CA TYR A 230 -8.71 5.83 -7.50
C TYR A 230 -7.85 6.42 -8.62
N GLY A 231 -6.64 5.90 -8.82
CA GLY A 231 -5.67 6.40 -9.78
C GLY A 231 -4.72 7.49 -9.26
N LYS A 232 -3.78 7.85 -10.13
CA LYS A 232 -2.55 8.56 -9.76
C LYS A 232 -2.82 9.89 -9.08
N GLY A 233 -2.36 10.00 -7.83
CA GLY A 233 -2.39 11.25 -7.06
C GLY A 233 -3.78 11.66 -6.56
N VAL A 234 -4.77 10.77 -6.62
CA VAL A 234 -6.11 11.01 -6.04
C VAL A 234 -6.16 10.60 -4.55
N GLY A 235 -5.44 9.54 -4.17
CA GLY A 235 -5.36 9.10 -2.78
C GLY A 235 -4.75 10.17 -1.86
N ASP A 236 -5.26 10.24 -0.63
CA ASP A 236 -4.79 11.18 0.39
C ASP A 236 -3.55 10.64 1.12
N ILE A 237 -3.30 9.32 1.06
CA ILE A 237 -2.15 8.67 1.70
C ILE A 237 -0.96 8.65 0.73
N PRO A 238 0.29 8.87 1.21
CA PRO A 238 1.46 8.64 0.39
C PRO A 238 1.54 7.18 -0.07
N SER A 239 2.03 6.98 -1.30
CA SER A 239 2.29 5.65 -1.84
C SER A 239 3.16 4.82 -0.89
N SER A 240 2.80 3.55 -0.71
CA SER A 240 3.57 2.57 0.06
C SER A 240 4.84 2.10 -0.66
N LEU A 241 5.01 2.45 -1.93
CA LEU A 241 6.17 2.07 -2.74
C LEU A 241 7.38 2.94 -2.39
N THR A 242 8.24 2.44 -1.50
CA THR A 242 9.43 3.18 -1.04
C THR A 242 10.67 2.91 -1.90
N ARG A 243 10.74 1.74 -2.53
CA ARG A 243 11.90 1.27 -3.34
C ARG A 243 11.62 1.27 -4.85
N ARG A 244 10.60 2.01 -5.30
CA ARG A 244 10.29 2.22 -6.71
C ARG A 244 10.68 3.64 -7.06
N SER A 245 11.59 3.81 -8.01
CA SER A 245 11.95 5.14 -8.52
C SER A 245 11.89 5.16 -10.02
N ASP A 246 10.82 5.72 -10.55
CA ASP A 246 10.58 5.84 -11.99
C ASP A 246 11.74 6.58 -12.70
N ARG A 247 12.28 7.63 -12.07
CA ARG A 247 13.40 8.42 -12.61
C ARG A 247 14.70 7.62 -12.70
N PHE A 248 14.99 6.78 -11.71
CA PHE A 248 16.24 6.00 -11.70
C PHE A 248 16.14 4.78 -12.60
N ASP A 249 14.98 4.13 -12.64
CA ASP A 249 14.73 3.01 -13.55
C ASP A 249 14.80 3.47 -15.01
N ASP A 250 14.32 4.66 -15.36
CA ASP A 250 14.42 5.20 -16.73
C ASP A 250 15.87 5.51 -17.16
N ILE A 251 16.70 6.05 -16.25
CA ILE A 251 18.14 6.30 -16.50
C ILE A 251 18.88 4.97 -16.73
N ILE A 252 18.55 3.95 -15.93
CA ILE A 252 19.25 2.66 -15.91
C ILE A 252 18.80 1.75 -17.05
N ASP A 253 17.49 1.56 -17.24
CA ASP A 253 16.92 0.61 -18.19
C ASP A 253 17.17 1.06 -19.64
N ASN A 254 17.23 2.36 -19.89
CA ASN A 254 17.57 2.89 -21.22
C ASN A 254 19.08 3.11 -21.42
N ASN A 255 19.91 2.92 -20.37
CA ASN A 255 21.33 3.33 -20.33
C ASN A 255 21.55 4.75 -20.91
N ASN A 256 20.60 5.65 -20.69
CA ASN A 256 20.58 6.95 -21.34
C ASN A 256 21.40 7.95 -20.52
N MET A 257 22.68 8.10 -20.87
CA MET A 257 23.56 9.11 -20.26
C MET A 257 23.05 10.55 -20.45
N ASN A 258 22.14 10.79 -21.41
CA ASN A 258 21.62 12.13 -21.70
C ASN A 258 20.77 12.71 -20.56
N ASP A 259 20.25 11.87 -19.66
CA ASP A 259 19.42 12.28 -18.52
C ASP A 259 20.23 12.55 -17.24
N VAL A 260 21.56 12.44 -17.35
CA VAL A 260 22.52 12.50 -16.24
C VAL A 260 23.56 13.59 -16.56
N ALA A 261 23.96 14.37 -15.55
CA ALA A 261 24.76 15.58 -15.79
C ALA A 261 26.25 15.25 -15.97
N THR A 262 26.76 14.20 -15.31
CA THR A 262 28.18 13.79 -15.37
C THR A 262 28.33 12.26 -15.41
N GLU A 263 29.56 11.74 -15.34
CA GLU A 263 29.78 10.29 -15.20
C GLU A 263 29.69 9.84 -13.72
N VAL A 264 29.97 10.75 -12.78
CA VAL A 264 30.02 10.48 -11.34
C VAL A 264 28.62 10.19 -10.78
N ASP A 265 27.63 10.99 -11.16
CA ASP A 265 26.22 10.78 -10.79
C ASP A 265 25.66 9.51 -11.44
N PHE A 266 26.01 9.19 -12.69
CA PHE A 266 25.64 7.92 -13.31
C PHE A 266 26.14 6.71 -12.51
N PHE A 267 27.43 6.69 -12.15
CA PHE A 267 27.98 5.60 -11.35
C PHE A 267 27.40 5.56 -9.94
N TYR A 268 27.15 6.72 -9.32
CA TYR A 268 26.45 6.77 -8.04
C TYR A 268 25.06 6.15 -8.12
N TYR A 269 24.25 6.48 -9.13
CA TYR A 269 22.91 5.95 -9.28
C TYR A 269 22.90 4.43 -9.54
N LYS A 270 23.84 3.92 -10.34
CA LYS A 270 24.01 2.47 -10.50
C LYS A 270 24.42 1.80 -9.19
N ALA A 271 25.33 2.42 -8.43
CA ALA A 271 25.78 1.87 -7.15
C ALA A 271 24.65 1.82 -6.11
N ILE A 272 23.90 2.91 -5.93
CA ILE A 272 22.84 2.97 -4.92
C ILE A 272 21.66 2.05 -5.28
N ASN A 273 21.29 1.94 -6.56
CA ASN A 273 20.24 1.03 -7.00
C ASN A 273 20.64 -0.44 -6.76
N ALA A 274 21.89 -0.82 -7.08
CA ALA A 274 22.39 -2.16 -6.79
C ALA A 274 22.49 -2.43 -5.28
N TYR A 275 22.78 -1.40 -4.47
CA TYR A 275 22.88 -1.51 -3.01
C TYR A 275 21.51 -1.65 -2.33
N GLU A 276 20.55 -0.78 -2.66
CA GLU A 276 19.23 -0.75 -2.03
C GLU A 276 18.29 -1.82 -2.61
N GLY A 277 18.47 -2.17 -3.89
CA GLY A 277 17.58 -3.04 -4.65
C GLY A 277 16.24 -2.37 -4.96
N SER A 278 15.42 -3.03 -5.77
CA SER A 278 14.03 -2.67 -6.03
C SER A 278 13.10 -3.85 -5.69
N TYR A 279 11.79 -3.69 -5.85
CA TYR A 279 10.85 -4.80 -5.68
C TYR A 279 11.01 -5.90 -6.74
N THR A 280 11.54 -5.58 -7.93
CA THR A 280 11.77 -6.54 -9.01
C THR A 280 13.23 -7.00 -9.11
N ARG A 281 14.17 -6.24 -8.54
CA ARG A 281 15.61 -6.53 -8.58
C ARG A 281 16.17 -6.66 -7.16
N LYS A 282 16.68 -7.84 -6.83
CA LYS A 282 17.36 -8.09 -5.55
C LYS A 282 18.66 -7.30 -5.43
N ARG A 283 19.07 -7.01 -4.20
CA ARG A 283 20.33 -6.32 -3.89
C ARG A 283 21.53 -7.10 -4.43
N ASN A 284 22.49 -6.37 -4.98
CA ASN A 284 23.77 -6.91 -5.44
C ASN A 284 24.92 -6.04 -4.93
N PHE A 285 25.47 -6.43 -3.78
CA PHE A 285 26.52 -5.67 -3.11
C PHE A 285 27.85 -5.67 -3.88
N GLU A 286 28.16 -6.73 -4.64
CA GLU A 286 29.39 -6.79 -5.44
C GLU A 286 29.34 -5.78 -6.60
N GLU A 287 28.19 -5.71 -7.27
CA GLU A 287 27.94 -4.74 -8.33
C GLU A 287 27.92 -3.30 -7.77
N ALA A 288 27.28 -3.10 -6.62
CA ALA A 288 27.30 -1.80 -5.93
C ALA A 288 28.73 -1.35 -5.58
N ALA A 289 29.54 -2.24 -5.02
CA ALA A 289 30.93 -1.97 -4.68
C ALA A 289 31.78 -1.64 -5.92
N LYS A 290 31.53 -2.32 -7.04
CA LYS A 290 32.21 -2.03 -8.32
C LYS A 290 31.89 -0.62 -8.80
N TYR A 291 30.62 -0.23 -8.84
CA TYR A 291 30.22 1.11 -9.28
C TYR A 291 30.65 2.21 -8.31
N CYS A 292 30.65 1.96 -6.99
CA CYS A 292 31.23 2.89 -6.03
C CYS A 292 32.71 3.16 -6.29
N LYS A 293 33.50 2.13 -6.62
CA LYS A 293 34.92 2.31 -6.93
C LYS A 293 35.12 3.17 -8.18
N LEU A 294 34.37 2.91 -9.24
CA LEU A 294 34.39 3.72 -10.46
C LEU A 294 34.02 5.18 -10.20
N CYS A 295 32.93 5.41 -9.44
CA CYS A 295 32.50 6.74 -9.01
C CYS A 295 33.63 7.50 -8.27
N VAL A 296 34.37 6.81 -7.39
CA VAL A 296 35.46 7.39 -6.60
C VAL A 296 36.72 7.62 -7.44
N GLU A 297 37.05 6.72 -8.35
CA GLU A 297 38.19 6.84 -9.27
C GLU A 297 38.07 8.04 -10.19
N GLU A 298 36.85 8.32 -10.69
CA GLU A 298 36.58 9.50 -11.53
C GLU A 298 36.44 10.79 -10.71
N GLY A 299 35.84 10.73 -9.52
CA GLY A 299 35.56 11.92 -8.71
C GLY A 299 36.76 12.48 -7.93
N LEU A 300 37.68 11.64 -7.45
CA LEU A 300 38.80 12.05 -6.58
C LEU A 300 39.87 12.93 -7.26
N PRO A 301 40.30 12.68 -8.52
CA PRO A 301 41.31 13.50 -9.19
C PRO A 301 40.87 14.96 -9.40
N LEU A 302 39.57 15.22 -9.28
CA LEU A 302 38.94 16.48 -9.64
C LEU A 302 38.52 17.31 -8.40
N THR A 303 38.85 16.89 -7.17
CA THR A 303 38.30 17.50 -5.93
C THR A 303 38.55 19.00 -5.78
N ASP A 304 39.64 19.53 -6.33
CA ASP A 304 39.98 20.96 -6.29
C ASP A 304 39.22 21.81 -7.33
N ILE A 305 38.59 21.17 -8.32
CA ILE A 305 37.90 21.80 -9.47
C ILE A 305 36.41 21.41 -9.50
N LEU A 306 36.00 20.47 -8.65
CA LEU A 306 34.69 19.85 -8.67
C LEU A 306 33.55 20.84 -8.40
N SER A 307 32.45 20.69 -9.14
CA SER A 307 31.20 21.34 -8.80
C SER A 307 30.63 20.74 -7.50
N ILE A 308 29.86 21.53 -6.74
CA ILE A 308 29.23 21.08 -5.47
C ILE A 308 28.45 19.76 -5.64
N PRO A 309 27.68 19.53 -6.73
CA PRO A 309 26.97 18.26 -6.95
C PRO A 309 27.89 17.04 -7.10
N GLU A 310 28.98 17.16 -7.85
CA GLU A 310 29.93 16.08 -8.03
C GLU A 310 30.66 15.74 -6.72
N GLN A 311 30.95 16.75 -5.89
CA GLN A 311 31.56 16.57 -4.55
C GLN A 311 30.62 15.77 -3.65
N PHE A 312 29.33 16.13 -3.72
CA PHE A 312 28.28 15.41 -3.03
C PHE A 312 28.20 13.94 -3.47
N TYR A 313 28.08 13.63 -4.77
CA TYR A 313 27.98 12.23 -5.23
C TYR A 313 29.25 11.42 -4.93
N THR A 314 30.44 12.00 -5.14
CA THR A 314 31.71 11.35 -4.81
C THR A 314 31.78 11.02 -3.32
N SER A 315 31.41 11.97 -2.44
CA SER A 315 31.37 11.74 -0.99
C SER A 315 30.35 10.65 -0.59
N ARG A 316 29.21 10.57 -1.29
CA ARG A 316 28.20 9.53 -1.06
C ARG A 316 28.71 8.14 -1.48
N CYS A 317 29.43 8.04 -2.60
CA CYS A 317 30.11 6.81 -3.02
C CYS A 317 31.21 6.38 -2.03
N LEU A 318 32.02 7.33 -1.54
CA LEU A 318 33.03 7.06 -0.51
C LEU A 318 32.39 6.55 0.79
N TYR A 319 31.32 7.20 1.24
CA TYR A 319 30.54 6.79 2.40
C TYR A 319 29.98 5.37 2.21
N LEU A 320 29.37 5.09 1.06
CA LEU A 320 28.77 3.80 0.77
C LEU A 320 29.81 2.68 0.74
N LEU A 321 30.97 2.92 0.12
CA LEU A 321 32.09 1.99 0.14
C LEU A 321 32.63 1.76 1.55
N GLY A 322 32.72 2.82 2.37
CA GLY A 322 33.09 2.71 3.79
C GLY A 322 32.07 1.91 4.60
N LYS A 323 30.76 2.10 4.33
CA LYS A 323 29.66 1.35 4.95
C LYS A 323 29.76 -0.14 4.60
N MET A 324 30.02 -0.47 3.34
CA MET A 324 30.24 -1.86 2.89
C MET A 324 31.45 -2.50 3.58
N ASN A 325 32.58 -1.79 3.69
CA ASN A 325 33.77 -2.28 4.40
C ASN A 325 33.52 -2.47 5.91
N MET A 326 32.73 -1.58 6.53
CA MET A 326 32.33 -1.67 7.93
C MET A 326 31.46 -2.90 8.19
N ARG A 327 30.55 -3.22 7.27
CA ARG A 327 29.51 -4.26 7.43
C ARG A 327 29.87 -5.61 6.81
N GLY A 328 30.83 -5.65 5.90
CA GLY A 328 31.19 -6.85 5.15
C GLY A 328 30.19 -7.20 4.04
N GLU A 329 29.55 -6.20 3.44
CA GLU A 329 28.53 -6.39 2.40
C GLU A 329 29.20 -6.42 1.02
N GLY A 330 29.19 -7.58 0.35
CA GLY A 330 29.85 -7.77 -0.95
C GLY A 330 31.39 -7.75 -0.89
N MET A 331 31.97 -7.75 0.32
CA MET A 331 33.41 -7.75 0.56
C MET A 331 33.75 -8.20 1.99
N ALA A 332 35.02 -8.50 2.24
CA ALA A 332 35.48 -8.84 3.59
C ALA A 332 35.43 -7.61 4.52
N VAL A 333 35.06 -7.83 5.79
CA VAL A 333 35.03 -6.78 6.82
C VAL A 333 36.43 -6.20 7.02
N ASN A 334 36.56 -4.88 6.90
CA ASN A 334 37.80 -4.16 7.13
C ASN A 334 37.52 -2.79 7.77
N HIS A 335 37.57 -2.74 9.11
CA HIS A 335 37.27 -1.51 9.86
C HIS A 335 38.30 -0.40 9.66
N THR A 336 39.59 -0.73 9.45
CA THR A 336 40.64 0.26 9.22
C THR A 336 40.43 1.00 7.91
N GLU A 337 40.10 0.27 6.84
CA GLU A 337 39.79 0.88 5.55
C GLU A 337 38.45 1.64 5.62
N ALA A 338 37.45 1.11 6.34
CA ALA A 338 36.19 1.82 6.57
C ALA A 338 36.42 3.19 7.24
N ILE A 339 37.26 3.27 8.28
CA ILE A 339 37.61 4.54 8.94
C ILE A 339 38.28 5.49 7.95
N ARG A 340 39.27 5.01 7.18
CA ARG A 340 39.98 5.83 6.18
C ARG A 340 38.99 6.44 5.17
N LEU A 341 38.07 5.64 4.63
CA LEU A 341 37.06 6.08 3.67
C LEU A 341 36.07 7.09 4.28
N MET A 342 35.65 6.89 5.53
CA MET A 342 34.74 7.79 6.25
C MET A 342 35.39 9.14 6.60
N GLU A 343 36.67 9.14 6.97
CA GLU A 343 37.45 10.36 7.16
C GLU A 343 37.66 11.11 5.84
N MET A 344 37.97 10.38 4.75
CA MET A 344 38.07 10.96 3.41
C MET A 344 36.75 11.58 2.97
N THR A 345 35.63 10.89 3.20
CA THR A 345 34.29 11.41 2.94
C THR A 345 34.12 12.79 3.58
N SER A 346 34.44 12.90 4.87
CA SER A 346 34.27 14.12 5.65
C SER A 346 35.19 15.27 5.19
N LYS A 347 36.31 14.96 4.52
CA LYS A 347 37.21 15.96 3.91
C LYS A 347 36.69 16.48 2.57
N VAL A 348 36.06 15.62 1.76
CA VAL A 348 35.51 15.99 0.45
C VAL A 348 34.21 16.77 0.63
N TYR A 349 33.30 16.24 1.43
CA TYR A 349 32.02 16.86 1.73
C TYR A 349 31.53 16.39 3.11
N GLU A 350 31.25 17.32 4.01
CA GLU A 350 30.89 17.00 5.39
C GLU A 350 29.49 16.35 5.48
N LEU A 351 29.41 15.02 5.39
CA LEU A 351 28.19 14.25 5.62
C LEU A 351 28.01 13.93 7.11
N SER A 352 26.86 14.25 7.71
CA SER A 352 26.59 13.91 9.12
C SER A 352 26.66 12.41 9.39
N MET A 353 26.23 11.58 8.43
CA MET A 353 26.21 10.12 8.55
C MET A 353 27.61 9.49 8.63
N SER A 354 28.66 10.14 8.11
CA SER A 354 30.03 9.62 8.24
C SER A 354 30.48 9.63 9.70
N TYR A 355 30.15 10.68 10.46
CA TYR A 355 30.45 10.77 11.89
C TYR A 355 29.69 9.72 12.70
N ALA A 356 28.41 9.47 12.36
CA ALA A 356 27.65 8.39 13.00
C ALA A 356 28.27 7.01 12.73
N ALA A 357 28.70 6.75 11.48
CA ALA A 357 29.38 5.51 11.12
C ALA A 357 30.74 5.35 11.82
N LEU A 358 31.54 6.42 11.92
CA LEU A 358 32.79 6.42 12.70
C LEU A 358 32.52 6.12 14.18
N GLY A 359 31.53 6.79 14.79
CA GLY A 359 31.10 6.52 16.17
C GLY A 359 30.74 5.06 16.40
N LEU A 360 29.98 4.47 15.47
CA LEU A 360 29.61 3.05 15.49
C LEU A 360 30.82 2.11 15.38
N ILE A 361 31.77 2.38 14.48
CA ILE A 361 33.00 1.57 14.34
C ILE A 361 33.80 1.61 15.63
N TYR A 362 33.98 2.78 16.24
CA TYR A 362 34.73 2.90 17.49
C TYR A 362 33.98 2.31 18.70
N GLU A 363 32.65 2.24 18.68
CA GLU A 363 31.83 1.63 19.73
C GLU A 363 31.82 0.09 19.65
N GLN A 364 31.55 -0.45 18.46
CA GLN A 364 31.17 -1.85 18.20
C GLN A 364 32.15 -2.63 17.30
N GLY A 365 33.17 -1.97 16.74
CA GLY A 365 34.17 -2.60 15.88
C GLY A 365 35.07 -3.61 16.59
N THR A 366 36.02 -4.16 15.84
CA THR A 366 36.98 -5.13 16.36
C THR A 366 37.81 -4.58 17.53
N PRO A 367 38.30 -5.44 18.45
CA PRO A 367 38.97 -4.99 19.68
C PRO A 367 40.19 -4.08 19.46
N ASP A 368 40.86 -4.18 18.31
CA ASP A 368 41.99 -3.35 17.90
C ASP A 368 41.58 -1.91 17.54
N VAL A 369 40.37 -1.71 17.03
CA VAL A 369 39.84 -0.41 16.60
C VAL A 369 38.98 0.24 17.69
N ARG A 370 38.36 -0.55 18.57
CA ARG A 370 37.39 -0.09 19.56
C ARG A 370 37.96 0.96 20.52
N ASN A 371 37.30 2.12 20.59
CA ASN A 371 37.65 3.22 21.48
C ASN A 371 36.42 4.09 21.85
N ILE A 372 35.91 3.92 23.07
CA ILE A 372 34.68 4.61 23.53
C ILE A 372 34.85 6.14 23.61
N THR A 373 36.05 6.63 23.91
CA THR A 373 36.31 8.09 23.97
C THR A 373 36.20 8.71 22.58
N MET A 374 36.81 8.07 21.57
CA MET A 374 36.68 8.51 20.18
C MET A 374 35.22 8.38 19.70
N ALA A 375 34.53 7.30 20.06
CA ALA A 375 33.11 7.13 19.73
C ALA A 375 32.27 8.30 20.28
N HIS A 376 32.51 8.71 21.53
CA HIS A 376 31.85 9.87 22.14
C HIS A 376 32.10 11.16 21.34
N GLU A 377 33.35 11.44 20.95
CA GLU A 377 33.70 12.63 20.17
C GLU A 377 32.97 12.67 18.83
N TYR A 378 32.97 11.58 18.07
CA TYR A 378 32.28 11.53 16.79
C TYR A 378 30.76 11.61 16.93
N PHE A 379 30.17 11.01 17.97
CA PHE A 379 28.74 11.15 18.24
C PHE A 379 28.35 12.59 18.65
N GLU A 380 29.20 13.31 19.37
CA GLU A 380 29.01 14.74 19.65
C GLU A 380 29.11 15.59 18.37
N MET A 381 30.04 15.27 17.47
CA MET A 381 30.10 15.92 16.15
C MET A 381 28.84 15.65 15.32
N PHE A 382 28.36 14.41 15.30
CA PHE A 382 27.12 14.01 14.63
C PHE A 382 25.90 14.80 15.17
N ALA A 383 25.78 14.93 16.50
CA ALA A 383 24.67 15.62 17.13
C ALA A 383 24.61 17.12 16.80
N LYS A 384 25.77 17.78 16.65
CA LYS A 384 25.90 19.21 16.33
C LYS A 384 25.50 19.55 14.88
N LYS A 385 25.71 18.63 13.93
CA LYS A 385 25.49 18.87 12.49
C LYS A 385 24.02 18.82 12.05
N GLY A 386 23.07 18.75 12.99
CA GLY A 386 21.65 18.97 12.70
C GLY A 386 20.95 17.84 11.94
N SER A 387 21.42 16.59 12.03
CA SER A 387 20.70 15.44 11.47
C SER A 387 19.27 15.37 12.00
N THR A 388 18.30 15.14 11.11
CA THR A 388 16.87 14.99 11.43
C THR A 388 16.63 13.83 12.39
N ASN A 389 17.37 12.73 12.22
CA ASN A 389 17.33 11.60 13.12
C ASN A 389 18.65 11.49 13.90
N LYS A 390 18.56 11.52 15.23
CA LYS A 390 19.69 11.45 16.17
C LYS A 390 19.70 10.17 17.01
N TYR A 391 19.02 9.13 16.55
CA TYR A 391 18.89 7.85 17.27
C TYR A 391 20.23 7.30 17.74
N GLU A 392 21.23 7.23 16.85
CA GLU A 392 22.55 6.68 17.15
C GLU A 392 23.22 7.40 18.33
N TYR A 393 23.15 8.73 18.36
CA TYR A 393 23.60 9.54 19.48
C TYR A 393 22.81 9.27 20.75
N GLY A 394 21.48 9.24 20.65
CA GLY A 394 20.59 8.93 21.79
C GLY A 394 20.89 7.56 22.39
N ARG A 395 21.02 6.53 21.55
CA ARG A 395 21.38 5.16 21.98
C ARG A 395 22.73 5.15 22.70
N PHE A 396 23.75 5.78 22.12
CA PHE A 396 25.08 5.82 22.72
C PHE A 396 25.04 6.48 24.11
N LYS A 397 24.37 7.64 24.24
CA LYS A 397 24.22 8.34 25.53
C LYS A 397 23.37 7.56 26.54
N TRP A 398 22.41 6.76 26.08
CA TRP A 398 21.64 5.89 26.96
C TRP A 398 22.51 4.82 27.64
N PHE A 399 23.37 4.14 26.88
CA PHE A 399 24.21 3.06 27.42
C PHE A 399 25.51 3.54 28.09
N HIS A 400 26.10 4.63 27.61
CA HIS A 400 27.42 5.10 28.06
C HIS A 400 27.42 6.47 28.76
N GLY A 401 26.27 7.15 28.83
CA GLY A 401 26.15 8.48 29.43
C GLY A 401 25.89 8.48 30.94
N THR A 402 26.01 9.67 31.52
CA THR A 402 25.62 9.97 32.91
C THR A 402 24.10 9.93 33.08
N GLU A 403 23.60 9.85 34.32
CA GLU A 403 22.15 9.78 34.60
C GLU A 403 21.34 10.96 34.03
N ASP A 404 21.92 12.16 33.96
CA ASP A 404 21.25 13.30 33.35
C ASP A 404 21.29 13.25 31.81
N GLU A 405 22.38 12.73 31.23
CA GLU A 405 22.44 12.48 29.78
C GLU A 405 21.46 11.38 29.36
N LYS A 406 21.25 10.34 30.18
CA LYS A 406 20.26 9.28 29.92
C LYS A 406 18.84 9.83 29.82
N LYS A 407 18.47 10.81 30.66
CA LYS A 407 17.15 11.47 30.57
C LYS A 407 16.97 12.23 29.26
N ASN A 408 18.03 12.89 28.78
CA ASN A 408 18.00 13.57 27.48
C ASN A 408 17.99 12.55 26.32
N ALA A 409 18.73 11.45 26.46
CA ALA A 409 18.75 10.35 25.50
C ALA A 409 17.38 9.71 25.31
N ALA A 410 16.63 9.47 26.39
CA ALA A 410 15.27 8.92 26.32
C ALA A 410 14.34 9.79 25.45
N LYS A 411 14.42 11.12 25.58
CA LYS A 411 13.65 12.05 24.72
C LYS A 411 14.07 11.99 23.25
N ILE A 412 15.36 11.82 22.98
CA ILE A 412 15.88 11.67 21.63
C ILE A 412 15.38 10.35 21.02
N ILE A 413 15.40 9.27 21.78
CA ILE A 413 14.91 7.95 21.35
C ILE A 413 13.40 8.00 21.08
N GLU A 414 12.61 8.61 21.96
CA GLU A 414 11.18 8.83 21.76
C GLU A 414 10.91 9.63 20.49
N SER A 415 11.61 10.76 20.30
CA SER A 415 11.50 11.55 19.07
C SER A 415 11.85 10.72 17.83
N SER A 416 12.95 9.97 17.85
CA SER A 416 13.35 9.10 16.74
C SER A 416 12.32 8.00 16.46
N ALA A 417 11.69 7.42 17.48
CA ALA A 417 10.63 6.43 17.32
C ALA A 417 9.39 7.04 16.65
N LEU A 418 8.99 8.25 17.06
CA LEU A 418 7.88 8.99 16.43
C LEU A 418 8.16 9.35 14.96
N HIS A 419 9.42 9.56 14.58
CA HIS A 419 9.83 9.78 13.20
C HIS A 419 9.98 8.50 12.37
N GLY A 420 9.58 7.33 12.90
CA GLY A 420 9.58 6.09 12.13
C GLY A 420 10.87 5.26 12.21
N HIS A 421 11.81 5.57 13.10
CA HIS A 421 13.05 4.80 13.20
C HIS A 421 12.84 3.47 13.94
N TYR A 422 12.84 2.34 13.22
CA TYR A 422 12.45 1.05 13.77
C TYR A 422 13.28 0.61 14.99
N PRO A 423 14.63 0.65 14.97
CA PRO A 423 15.41 0.34 16.18
C PRO A 423 15.09 1.26 17.37
N ALA A 424 14.66 2.50 17.11
CA ALA A 424 14.25 3.42 18.16
C ALA A 424 12.90 3.03 18.77
N MET A 425 11.96 2.50 17.98
CA MET A 425 10.66 2.01 18.47
C MET A 425 10.81 0.86 19.46
N TYR A 426 11.70 -0.09 19.17
CA TYR A 426 12.01 -1.18 20.09
C TYR A 426 12.58 -0.65 21.41
N LEU A 427 13.62 0.19 21.34
CA LEU A 427 14.27 0.74 22.53
C LEU A 427 13.29 1.64 23.32
N PHE A 428 12.50 2.47 22.65
CA PHE A 428 11.44 3.27 23.27
C PHE A 428 10.43 2.41 24.03
N SER A 429 10.04 1.27 23.45
CA SER A 429 9.09 0.34 24.07
C SER A 429 9.67 -0.27 25.34
N ASP A 430 10.93 -0.71 25.30
CA ASP A 430 11.66 -1.24 26.45
C ASP A 430 11.80 -0.20 27.57
N LEU A 431 12.20 1.03 27.22
CA LEU A 431 12.28 2.17 28.13
C LEU A 431 10.95 2.48 28.82
N THR A 432 9.86 2.50 28.06
CA THR A 432 8.53 2.81 28.59
C THR A 432 8.04 1.71 29.52
N TYR A 433 8.34 0.45 29.17
CA TYR A 433 8.00 -0.72 29.97
C TYR A 433 8.74 -0.74 31.31
N GLU A 434 10.03 -0.40 31.34
CA GLU A 434 10.82 -0.31 32.58
C GLU A 434 10.40 0.86 33.49
N THR A 435 9.93 1.97 32.90
CA THR A 435 9.75 3.24 33.63
C THR A 435 8.33 3.52 34.16
N LYS A 436 7.24 2.97 33.58
CA LYS A 436 5.85 3.38 33.95
C LYS A 436 4.74 2.31 33.86
N GLN A 437 3.65 2.62 34.57
CA GLN A 437 2.43 1.84 34.85
C GLN A 437 1.62 1.41 33.60
N LYS A 438 0.78 0.38 33.77
CA LYS A 438 -0.18 -0.24 32.80
C LYS A 438 -0.95 0.68 31.82
N LYS A 439 -1.04 1.99 32.06
CA LYS A 439 -1.80 2.94 31.23
C LYS A 439 -1.19 3.18 29.84
N ASP A 440 0.10 2.90 29.65
CA ASP A 440 0.80 3.16 28.39
C ASP A 440 0.82 1.95 27.43
N ALA A 441 0.20 0.82 27.82
CA ALA A 441 0.18 -0.41 27.03
C ALA A 441 -0.27 -0.24 25.56
N PRO A 442 -1.29 0.57 25.21
CA PRO A 442 -1.69 0.76 23.81
C PRO A 442 -0.64 1.45 22.92
N HIS A 443 0.10 2.41 23.48
CA HIS A 443 1.15 3.13 22.75
C HIS A 443 2.36 2.23 22.51
N VAL A 444 2.76 1.47 23.54
CA VAL A 444 3.87 0.51 23.46
C VAL A 444 3.53 -0.64 22.51
N ALA A 445 2.32 -1.19 22.59
CA ALA A 445 1.87 -2.25 21.69
C ALA A 445 1.86 -1.78 20.23
N SER A 446 1.39 -0.56 19.97
CA SER A 446 1.44 0.05 18.63
C SER A 446 2.88 0.22 18.13
N ALA A 447 3.80 0.74 18.96
CA ALA A 447 5.20 0.91 18.58
C ALA A 447 5.88 -0.43 18.27
N LEU A 448 5.64 -1.46 19.08
CA LEU A 448 6.16 -2.81 18.84
C LEU A 448 5.54 -3.46 17.61
N LYS A 449 4.25 -3.25 17.35
CA LYS A 449 3.59 -3.69 16.11
C LYS A 449 4.32 -3.12 14.89
N TYR A 450 4.51 -1.81 14.82
CA TYR A 450 5.21 -1.17 13.69
C TYR A 450 6.66 -1.64 13.57
N TYR A 451 7.36 -1.85 14.69
CA TYR A 451 8.69 -2.44 14.68
C TYR A 451 8.68 -3.84 14.05
N CYS A 452 7.75 -4.71 14.45
CA CYS A 452 7.64 -6.07 13.92
C CYS A 452 7.28 -6.08 12.43
N GLU A 453 6.36 -5.21 12.00
CA GLU A 453 5.92 -5.11 10.59
C GLU A 453 7.05 -4.72 9.63
N HIS A 454 8.08 -4.02 10.10
CA HIS A 454 9.24 -3.70 9.27
C HIS A 454 10.04 -4.95 8.86
N PHE A 455 10.05 -5.99 9.71
CA PHE A 455 10.75 -7.25 9.46
C PHE A 455 9.84 -8.28 8.79
N ASP A 456 8.95 -7.83 7.88
CA ASP A 456 7.99 -8.68 7.20
C ASP A 456 8.59 -9.91 6.50
N PRO A 457 9.82 -9.92 5.93
CA PRO A 457 10.35 -11.13 5.29
C PRO A 457 10.59 -12.28 6.26
N LEU A 458 10.70 -12.00 7.56
CA LEU A 458 10.88 -13.02 8.60
C LEU A 458 9.54 -13.52 9.17
N LEU A 459 8.48 -12.72 9.03
CA LEU A 459 7.15 -13.00 9.59
C LEU A 459 6.12 -13.42 8.53
N THR A 460 6.35 -13.06 7.27
CA THR A 460 5.37 -13.18 6.21
C THR A 460 6.01 -13.74 4.94
N SER A 461 5.16 -14.26 4.06
CA SER A 461 5.53 -14.67 2.70
C SER A 461 5.11 -13.61 1.66
N LEU A 462 5.15 -12.32 2.01
CA LEU A 462 4.74 -11.24 1.12
C LEU A 462 5.60 -11.14 -0.15
N GLU A 463 6.91 -11.44 -0.06
CA GLU A 463 7.79 -11.55 -1.24
C GLU A 463 7.25 -12.60 -2.23
N TRP A 464 6.93 -13.79 -1.73
CA TRP A 464 6.35 -14.86 -2.55
C TRP A 464 4.99 -14.43 -3.15
N ALA A 465 4.12 -13.85 -2.33
CA ALA A 465 2.79 -13.40 -2.78
C ALA A 465 2.88 -12.34 -3.89
N PHE A 466 3.83 -11.41 -3.77
CA PHE A 466 4.10 -10.38 -4.76
C PHE A 466 4.58 -11.00 -6.09
N PHE A 467 5.46 -12.00 -6.04
CA PHE A 467 5.91 -12.68 -7.26
C PHE A 467 4.83 -13.55 -7.92
N GLU A 468 4.01 -14.24 -7.13
CA GLU A 468 2.83 -14.95 -7.67
C GLU A 468 1.88 -13.98 -8.38
N LEU A 469 1.72 -12.77 -7.84
CA LEU A 469 0.90 -11.72 -8.43
C LEU A 469 1.47 -11.21 -9.76
N LEU A 470 2.79 -10.98 -9.86
CA LEU A 470 3.45 -10.54 -11.09
C LEU A 470 3.27 -11.56 -12.23
N GLU A 471 3.18 -12.85 -11.91
CA GLU A 471 2.93 -13.94 -12.86
C GLU A 471 1.44 -14.13 -13.20
N GLY A 472 0.54 -13.35 -12.59
CA GLY A 472 -0.91 -13.47 -12.78
C GLY A 472 -1.57 -14.60 -11.99
N ARG A 473 -0.87 -15.24 -11.05
CA ARG A 473 -1.44 -16.24 -10.12
C ARG A 473 -2.10 -15.57 -8.91
N THR A 474 -3.16 -14.82 -9.20
CA THR A 474 -3.84 -13.97 -8.21
C THR A 474 -4.43 -14.73 -7.02
N SER A 475 -4.91 -15.97 -7.22
CA SER A 475 -5.41 -16.83 -6.14
C SER A 475 -4.34 -17.20 -5.12
N ASN A 476 -3.10 -17.44 -5.57
CA ASN A 476 -1.96 -17.71 -4.68
C ASN A 476 -1.55 -16.44 -3.93
N ALA A 477 -1.43 -15.34 -4.66
CA ALA A 477 -1.10 -14.04 -4.08
C ALA A 477 -2.10 -13.64 -2.98
N LEU A 478 -3.40 -13.84 -3.22
CA LEU A 478 -4.45 -13.57 -2.25
C LEU A 478 -4.25 -14.34 -0.94
N ILE A 479 -3.81 -15.60 -0.98
CA ILE A 479 -3.50 -16.38 0.23
C ILE A 479 -2.38 -15.70 1.02
N GLY A 480 -1.27 -15.35 0.37
CA GLY A 480 -0.12 -14.73 1.04
C GLY A 480 -0.45 -13.35 1.63
N TYR A 481 -1.17 -12.50 0.88
CA TYR A 481 -1.63 -11.20 1.38
C TYR A 481 -2.64 -11.36 2.52
N ALA A 482 -3.58 -12.30 2.43
CA ALA A 482 -4.55 -12.53 3.49
C ALA A 482 -3.90 -13.08 4.76
N MET A 483 -2.87 -13.92 4.65
CA MET A 483 -2.10 -14.40 5.80
C MET A 483 -1.45 -13.23 6.55
N ALA A 484 -0.79 -12.31 5.85
CA ALA A 484 -0.25 -11.09 6.44
C ALA A 484 -1.36 -10.17 6.97
N ALA A 485 -2.51 -10.10 6.30
CA ALA A 485 -3.67 -9.34 6.76
C ALA A 485 -4.22 -9.85 8.12
N GLU A 486 -4.24 -11.17 8.32
CA GLU A 486 -4.61 -11.81 9.60
C GLU A 486 -3.56 -11.59 10.69
N GLN A 487 -2.29 -11.38 10.33
CA GLN A 487 -1.23 -10.95 11.25
C GLN A 487 -1.34 -9.48 11.67
N GLY A 488 -2.16 -8.69 10.98
CA GLY A 488 -2.45 -7.29 11.33
C GLY A 488 -1.81 -6.23 10.44
N PHE A 489 -1.11 -6.65 9.38
CA PHE A 489 -0.46 -5.73 8.44
C PHE A 489 -1.50 -4.92 7.67
N GLU A 490 -1.50 -3.60 7.83
CA GLU A 490 -2.47 -2.68 7.20
C GLU A 490 -2.41 -2.75 5.67
N GLN A 491 -1.20 -2.68 5.10
CA GLN A 491 -1.00 -2.69 3.66
C GLN A 491 -1.46 -4.01 3.05
N ALA A 492 -1.23 -5.13 3.76
CA ALA A 492 -1.73 -6.44 3.35
C ALA A 492 -3.25 -6.56 3.46
N GLN A 493 -3.89 -5.92 4.45
CA GLN A 493 -5.36 -5.86 4.54
C GLN A 493 -5.97 -5.10 3.35
N ALA A 494 -5.42 -3.94 3.01
CA ALA A 494 -5.86 -3.18 1.83
C ALA A 494 -5.62 -3.98 0.53
N SER A 495 -4.46 -4.65 0.40
CA SER A 495 -4.14 -5.49 -0.76
C SER A 495 -5.04 -6.72 -0.89
N ALA A 496 -5.28 -7.46 0.20
CA ALA A 496 -6.15 -8.63 0.20
C ALA A 496 -7.59 -8.24 -0.13
N ALA A 497 -8.06 -7.11 0.39
CA ALA A 497 -9.34 -6.54 0.00
C ALA A 497 -9.39 -6.22 -1.50
N TYR A 498 -8.35 -5.57 -2.03
CA TYR A 498 -8.30 -5.15 -3.44
C TYR A 498 -8.28 -6.35 -4.39
N LEU A 499 -7.65 -7.46 -3.99
CA LEU A 499 -7.67 -8.73 -4.71
C LEU A 499 -9.01 -9.48 -4.61
N LEU A 500 -9.80 -9.24 -3.55
CA LEU A 500 -11.13 -9.85 -3.38
C LEU A 500 -12.22 -9.06 -4.10
N TYR A 501 -12.08 -7.75 -4.15
CA TYR A 501 -13.00 -6.81 -4.75
C TYR A 501 -12.19 -5.58 -5.16
N SER A 502 -12.09 -5.28 -6.45
CA SER A 502 -11.50 -4.02 -6.92
C SER A 502 -12.61 -2.97 -7.14
N PRO A 503 -12.38 -1.68 -6.83
CA PRO A 503 -13.36 -0.64 -7.14
C PRO A 503 -13.64 -0.60 -8.66
N PRO A 504 -14.92 -0.57 -9.08
CA PRO A 504 -15.27 -0.42 -10.49
C PRO A 504 -14.97 1.00 -10.96
N SER A 505 -14.74 1.16 -12.27
CA SER A 505 -14.76 2.48 -12.90
C SER A 505 -16.17 3.07 -12.84
N MET A 506 -16.29 4.41 -12.83
CA MET A 506 -17.58 5.10 -12.64
C MET A 506 -18.69 4.70 -13.64
N LEU A 507 -18.34 4.27 -14.85
CA LEU A 507 -19.27 3.87 -15.91
C LEU A 507 -19.37 2.35 -16.11
N GLU A 508 -18.70 1.57 -15.28
CA GLU A 508 -18.71 0.12 -15.33
C GLU A 508 -19.69 -0.45 -14.30
N SER A 509 -20.23 -1.62 -14.61
CA SER A 509 -20.99 -2.38 -13.62
C SER A 509 -20.10 -2.80 -12.45
N PRO A 510 -20.63 -2.88 -11.22
CA PRO A 510 -19.85 -3.34 -10.08
C PRO A 510 -19.41 -4.80 -10.27
N PRO A 511 -18.29 -5.21 -9.66
CA PRO A 511 -17.76 -6.56 -9.76
C PRO A 511 -18.77 -7.65 -9.35
N ILE A 512 -18.82 -8.71 -10.16
CA ILE A 512 -19.59 -9.92 -9.91
C ILE A 512 -18.72 -10.84 -9.07
N THR A 513 -19.01 -10.90 -7.77
CA THR A 513 -18.32 -11.77 -6.81
C THR A 513 -19.32 -12.39 -5.84
N THR A 514 -18.94 -13.51 -5.19
CA THR A 514 -19.78 -14.17 -4.19
C THR A 514 -20.01 -13.30 -2.96
N LYS A 515 -21.10 -13.55 -2.25
CA LYS A 515 -21.44 -12.83 -1.02
C LYS A 515 -20.33 -12.95 0.02
N GLU A 516 -19.78 -14.15 0.18
CA GLU A 516 -18.72 -14.47 1.15
C GLU A 516 -17.44 -13.69 0.85
N ARG A 517 -17.07 -13.54 -0.43
CA ARG A 517 -15.92 -12.72 -0.84
C ARG A 517 -16.15 -11.24 -0.58
N LYS A 518 -17.35 -10.72 -0.88
CA LYS A 518 -17.71 -9.32 -0.60
C LYS A 518 -17.67 -9.02 0.89
N GLU A 519 -18.22 -9.90 1.73
CA GLU A 519 -18.20 -9.75 3.18
C GLU A 519 -16.76 -9.79 3.73
N MET A 520 -15.90 -10.66 3.19
CA MET A 520 -14.49 -10.71 3.57
C MET A 520 -13.73 -9.46 3.10
N ALA A 521 -13.97 -8.97 1.89
CA ALA A 521 -13.38 -7.72 1.40
C ALA A 521 -13.78 -6.54 2.30
N LEU A 522 -15.07 -6.40 2.63
CA LEU A 522 -15.57 -5.40 3.58
C LEU A 522 -14.89 -5.53 4.94
N ALA A 523 -14.70 -6.74 5.45
CA ALA A 523 -14.01 -6.97 6.72
C ALA A 523 -12.55 -6.50 6.68
N TYR A 524 -11.80 -6.81 5.61
CA TYR A 524 -10.42 -6.38 5.47
C TYR A 524 -10.28 -4.86 5.27
N ILE A 525 -11.14 -4.23 4.46
CA ILE A 525 -11.10 -2.77 4.27
C ILE A 525 -11.45 -2.06 5.57
N LYS A 526 -12.45 -2.57 6.31
CA LYS A 526 -12.79 -2.04 7.64
C LYS A 526 -11.61 -2.12 8.59
N ARG A 527 -10.90 -3.25 8.63
CA ARG A 527 -9.67 -3.42 9.42
C ARG A 527 -8.59 -2.41 9.01
N SER A 528 -8.34 -2.26 7.71
CA SER A 528 -7.39 -1.26 7.19
C SER A 528 -7.78 0.17 7.58
N SER A 529 -9.06 0.53 7.42
CA SER A 529 -9.62 1.83 7.80
C SER A 529 -9.44 2.13 9.30
N THR A 530 -9.66 1.13 10.17
CA THR A 530 -9.43 1.29 11.63
C THR A 530 -7.97 1.52 11.98
N GLN A 531 -7.03 1.13 11.12
CA GLN A 531 -5.59 1.42 11.25
C GLN A 531 -5.21 2.78 10.63
N HIS A 532 -6.17 3.69 10.49
CA HIS A 532 -6.01 5.06 10.00
C HIS A 532 -5.67 5.19 8.50
N ASN A 533 -5.95 4.17 7.70
CA ASN A 533 -5.95 4.33 6.25
C ASN A 533 -7.21 5.10 5.80
N THR A 534 -7.03 6.37 5.43
CA THR A 534 -8.08 7.25 4.90
C THR A 534 -8.66 6.75 3.59
N ASP A 535 -7.83 6.30 2.64
CA ASP A 535 -8.30 5.86 1.32
C ASP A 535 -9.17 4.60 1.43
N SER A 536 -8.81 3.68 2.33
CA SER A 536 -9.61 2.52 2.69
C SER A 536 -10.93 2.91 3.35
N ALA A 537 -10.97 3.99 4.15
CA ALA A 537 -12.22 4.48 4.74
C ALA A 537 -13.18 5.05 3.67
N VAL A 538 -12.65 5.81 2.71
CA VAL A 538 -13.44 6.27 1.55
C VAL A 538 -13.95 5.07 0.77
N TRP A 539 -13.08 4.11 0.50
CA TRP A 539 -13.42 2.93 -0.27
C TRP A 539 -14.46 2.05 0.42
N LEU A 540 -14.38 1.91 1.75
CA LEU A 540 -15.42 1.27 2.55
C LEU A 540 -16.77 1.96 2.40
N GLY A 541 -16.77 3.29 2.43
CA GLY A 541 -17.97 4.10 2.19
C GLY A 541 -18.56 3.85 0.80
N ASP A 542 -17.71 3.80 -0.24
CA ASP A 542 -18.12 3.53 -1.62
C ASP A 542 -18.73 2.13 -1.77
N MET A 543 -18.19 1.13 -1.07
CA MET A 543 -18.78 -0.22 -1.06
C MET A 543 -20.16 -0.23 -0.41
N TYR A 544 -20.35 0.40 0.75
CA TYR A 544 -21.67 0.52 1.37
C TYR A 544 -22.65 1.30 0.50
N PHE A 545 -22.18 2.35 -0.17
CA PHE A 545 -22.97 3.13 -1.12
C PHE A 545 -23.48 2.26 -2.27
N ASN A 546 -22.62 1.41 -2.85
CA ASN A 546 -22.98 0.51 -3.94
C ASN A 546 -23.95 -0.61 -3.50
N ILE A 547 -23.91 -1.01 -2.23
CA ILE A 547 -24.87 -1.97 -1.64
C ILE A 547 -26.22 -1.30 -1.35
N GLY A 548 -26.26 0.03 -1.26
CA GLY A 548 -27.45 0.83 -0.91
C GLY A 548 -27.57 1.12 0.59
N GLU A 549 -26.54 0.84 1.39
CA GLU A 549 -26.49 1.16 2.82
C GLU A 549 -25.92 2.56 3.04
N TYR A 550 -26.71 3.58 2.68
CA TYR A 550 -26.26 4.97 2.68
C TYR A 550 -25.88 5.50 4.07
N ASP A 551 -26.54 5.04 5.13
CA ASP A 551 -26.24 5.45 6.51
C ASP A 551 -24.83 5.00 6.93
N ASN A 552 -24.46 3.77 6.59
CA ASN A 552 -23.13 3.21 6.85
C ASN A 552 -22.07 3.89 5.98
N ALA A 553 -22.38 4.18 4.71
CA ALA A 553 -21.49 4.92 3.82
C ALA A 553 -21.18 6.32 4.38
N MET A 554 -22.22 7.03 4.82
CA MET A 554 -22.10 8.36 5.41
C MET A 554 -21.23 8.34 6.68
N ALA A 555 -21.46 7.38 7.58
CA ALA A 555 -20.65 7.22 8.78
C ALA A 555 -19.16 7.03 8.44
N CYS A 556 -18.84 6.24 7.40
CA CYS A 556 -17.48 6.04 6.93
C CYS A 556 -16.86 7.34 6.43
N TYR A 557 -17.55 8.08 5.55
CA TYR A 557 -17.02 9.35 5.03
C TYR A 557 -16.87 10.41 6.10
N GLU A 558 -17.78 10.48 7.08
CA GLU A 558 -17.71 11.43 8.20
C GLU A 558 -16.41 11.26 9.01
N THR A 559 -15.95 10.02 9.23
CA THR A 559 -14.71 9.79 9.97
C THR A 559 -13.48 10.42 9.32
N VAL A 560 -13.49 10.60 8.00
CA VAL A 560 -12.35 11.08 7.21
C VAL A 560 -12.60 12.39 6.47
N SER A 561 -13.78 13.00 6.58
CA SER A 561 -14.17 14.23 5.85
C SER A 561 -13.35 15.48 6.19
N LYS A 562 -12.47 15.42 7.19
CA LYS A 562 -11.53 16.53 7.50
C LYS A 562 -10.16 16.34 6.86
N ARG A 563 -9.87 15.12 6.40
CA ARG A 563 -8.57 14.71 5.87
C ARG A 563 -8.64 14.37 4.39
N SER A 564 -9.80 13.91 3.93
CA SER A 564 -10.01 13.48 2.55
C SER A 564 -10.92 14.44 1.79
N SER A 565 -10.40 14.96 0.68
CA SER A 565 -11.19 15.80 -0.22
C SER A 565 -12.29 14.99 -0.91
N GLN A 566 -11.99 13.74 -1.29
CA GLN A 566 -12.94 12.81 -1.91
C GLN A 566 -14.09 12.45 -0.97
N ALA A 567 -13.81 12.08 0.29
CA ALA A 567 -14.86 11.78 1.27
C ALA A 567 -15.80 12.96 1.48
N THR A 568 -15.23 14.16 1.55
CA THR A 568 -15.97 15.42 1.74
C THR A 568 -16.85 15.72 0.54
N PHE A 569 -16.35 15.50 -0.67
CA PHE A 569 -17.12 15.63 -1.89
C PHE A 569 -18.28 14.62 -1.93
N ASN A 570 -18.02 13.35 -1.60
CA ASN A 570 -19.03 12.30 -1.52
C ASN A 570 -20.12 12.63 -0.49
N MET A 571 -19.76 13.21 0.66
CA MET A 571 -20.72 13.72 1.64
C MET A 571 -21.60 14.84 1.09
N GLY A 572 -21.01 15.82 0.39
CA GLY A 572 -21.77 16.87 -0.29
C GLY A 572 -22.78 16.30 -1.29
N TRP A 573 -22.38 15.26 -2.02
CA TRP A 573 -23.25 14.55 -2.95
C TRP A 573 -24.41 13.83 -2.26
N LEU A 574 -24.17 13.14 -1.14
CA LEU A 574 -25.23 12.47 -0.37
C LEU A 574 -26.31 13.45 0.11
N TYR A 575 -25.91 14.61 0.65
CA TYR A 575 -26.85 15.67 1.04
C TYR A 575 -27.58 16.31 -0.16
N GLU A 576 -26.91 16.45 -1.31
CA GLU A 576 -27.54 16.97 -2.53
C GLU A 576 -28.63 16.03 -3.06
N MET A 577 -28.38 14.71 -2.99
CA MET A 577 -29.32 13.69 -3.48
C MET A 577 -30.39 13.34 -2.44
N GLY A 578 -30.11 13.49 -1.15
CA GLY A 578 -30.97 13.02 -0.06
C GLY A 578 -30.91 11.50 0.13
N LEU A 579 -29.70 10.92 0.07
CA LEU A 579 -29.46 9.48 0.24
C LEU A 579 -28.94 9.21 1.64
N GLY A 580 -29.71 8.51 2.47
CA GLY A 580 -29.41 8.29 3.91
C GLY A 580 -29.65 9.53 4.80
N VAL A 581 -29.91 10.68 4.20
CA VAL A 581 -30.17 11.95 4.89
C VAL A 581 -31.25 12.75 4.19
N ASP A 582 -31.87 13.65 4.93
CA ASP A 582 -32.74 14.65 4.33
C ASP A 582 -31.95 15.55 3.37
N LYS A 583 -32.58 15.88 2.25
CA LYS A 583 -31.98 16.69 1.22
C LYS A 583 -31.70 18.10 1.73
N ASP A 584 -30.43 18.47 1.82
CA ASP A 584 -29.98 19.77 2.31
C ASP A 584 -28.93 20.37 1.35
N PHE A 585 -29.38 21.32 0.53
CA PHE A 585 -28.52 22.00 -0.43
C PHE A 585 -27.52 22.96 0.21
N HIS A 586 -27.82 23.51 1.39
CA HIS A 586 -26.90 24.40 2.10
C HIS A 586 -25.73 23.60 2.66
N LEU A 587 -26.03 22.46 3.25
CA LEU A 587 -25.02 21.57 3.77
C LEU A 587 -24.20 20.94 2.64
N ALA A 588 -24.84 20.53 1.54
CA ALA A 588 -24.14 20.08 0.33
C ALA A 588 -23.14 21.14 -0.18
N LYS A 589 -23.57 22.41 -0.32
CA LYS A 589 -22.68 23.53 -0.69
C LYS A 589 -21.50 23.63 0.26
N ARG A 590 -21.75 23.60 1.57
CA ARG A 590 -20.70 23.69 2.60
C ARG A 590 -19.68 22.57 2.49
N TYR A 591 -20.10 21.35 2.20
CA TYR A 591 -19.18 20.22 1.99
C TYR A 591 -18.37 20.39 0.71
N TYR A 592 -18.96 20.86 -0.40
CA TYR A 592 -18.20 21.18 -1.61
C TYR A 592 -17.18 22.30 -1.35
N ASP A 593 -17.55 23.36 -0.63
CA ASP A 593 -16.63 24.42 -0.22
C ASP A 593 -15.52 23.90 0.72
N LEU A 594 -15.83 22.95 1.59
CA LEU A 594 -14.85 22.30 2.47
C LEU A 594 -13.86 21.46 1.67
N ALA A 595 -14.31 20.70 0.66
CA ALA A 595 -13.43 19.91 -0.20
C ALA A 595 -12.39 20.79 -0.92
N LEU A 596 -12.78 21.99 -1.37
CA LEU A 596 -11.88 23.01 -1.95
C LEU A 596 -10.79 23.47 -0.98
N SER A 597 -11.08 23.49 0.32
CA SER A 597 -10.14 23.96 1.34
C SER A 597 -9.14 22.89 1.77
N ILE A 598 -9.47 21.61 1.57
CA ILE A 598 -8.62 20.46 1.95
C ILE A 598 -7.54 20.25 0.89
N ASP A 599 -7.94 20.13 -0.38
CA ASP A 599 -7.01 19.87 -1.49
C ASP A 599 -7.28 20.82 -2.66
N ALA A 600 -6.21 21.41 -3.19
CA ALA A 600 -6.25 22.20 -4.40
C ALA A 600 -6.66 21.37 -5.63
N LYS A 601 -6.40 20.06 -5.66
CA LYS A 601 -6.81 19.18 -6.76
C LYS A 601 -8.33 19.04 -6.87
N ALA A 602 -9.04 19.15 -5.75
CA ALA A 602 -10.50 19.11 -5.72
C ALA A 602 -11.15 20.38 -6.26
N TYR A 603 -10.37 21.39 -6.67
CA TYR A 603 -10.87 22.68 -7.13
C TYR A 603 -11.88 22.56 -8.28
N LEU A 604 -11.48 21.95 -9.39
CA LEU A 604 -12.33 21.87 -10.58
C LEU A 604 -13.60 21.04 -10.33
N PRO A 605 -13.52 19.81 -9.76
CA PRO A 605 -14.73 19.02 -9.47
C PRO A 605 -15.72 19.72 -8.54
N ALA A 606 -15.25 20.33 -7.45
CA ALA A 606 -16.14 21.00 -6.50
C ALA A 606 -16.76 22.28 -7.10
N GLN A 607 -16.03 23.06 -7.90
CA GLN A 607 -16.62 24.20 -8.62
C GLN A 607 -17.70 23.76 -9.62
N MET A 608 -17.47 22.66 -10.34
CA MET A 608 -18.50 22.08 -11.23
C MET A 608 -19.74 21.62 -10.44
N ALA A 609 -19.56 20.98 -9.29
CA ALA A 609 -20.66 20.57 -8.41
C ALA A 609 -21.44 21.78 -7.86
N LEU A 610 -20.75 22.85 -7.46
CA LEU A 610 -21.36 24.11 -7.03
C LEU A 610 -22.13 24.80 -8.16
N LEU A 611 -21.59 24.81 -9.39
CA LEU A 611 -22.28 25.32 -10.56
C LEU A 611 -23.56 24.52 -10.85
N LYS A 612 -23.47 23.19 -10.81
CA LYS A 612 -24.62 22.29 -10.93
C LYS A 612 -25.68 22.60 -9.87
N LEU A 613 -25.29 22.82 -8.62
CA LEU A 613 -26.19 23.19 -7.52
C LEU A 613 -26.91 24.52 -7.80
N ARG A 614 -26.18 25.53 -8.29
CA ARG A 614 -26.73 26.85 -8.69
C ARG A 614 -27.73 26.70 -9.85
N ILE A 615 -27.42 25.91 -10.87
CA ILE A 615 -28.33 25.62 -11.99
C ILE A 615 -29.61 24.95 -11.47
N LYS A 616 -29.49 23.95 -10.59
CA LYS A 616 -30.65 23.30 -9.96
C LYS A 616 -31.52 24.28 -9.18
N SER A 617 -30.91 25.21 -8.44
CA SER A 617 -31.63 26.26 -7.72
C SER A 617 -32.41 27.18 -8.68
N ILE A 618 -31.77 27.66 -9.76
CA ILE A 618 -32.42 28.50 -10.77
C ILE A 618 -33.62 27.77 -11.40
N ILE A 619 -33.44 26.51 -11.78
CA ILE A 619 -34.50 25.70 -12.38
C ILE A 619 -35.65 25.51 -11.39
N GLY A 620 -35.41 25.14 -10.13
CA GLY A 620 -36.53 24.94 -9.23
C GLY A 620 -37.26 26.23 -8.84
N ASN A 621 -36.56 27.37 -8.80
CA ASN A 621 -37.20 28.69 -8.64
C ASN A 621 -38.12 29.03 -9.83
N LEU A 622 -37.73 28.65 -11.06
CA LEU A 622 -38.55 28.82 -12.27
C LEU A 622 -39.81 27.94 -12.28
N TRP A 623 -39.77 26.78 -11.63
CA TRP A 623 -40.85 25.78 -11.65
C TRP A 623 -41.67 25.74 -10.35
N GLY A 624 -41.50 26.74 -9.47
CA GLY A 624 -42.32 26.91 -8.27
C GLY A 624 -41.99 25.97 -7.10
N SER A 625 -40.80 25.35 -7.10
CA SER A 625 -40.30 24.53 -5.99
C SER A 625 -39.69 25.46 -4.92
N THR A 626 -40.39 25.65 -3.80
CA THR A 626 -40.00 26.54 -2.69
C THR A 626 -38.86 26.03 -1.79
N THR A 627 -38.22 24.90 -2.11
CA THR A 627 -37.18 24.27 -1.27
C THR A 627 -35.74 24.49 -1.74
N LEU A 628 -35.46 25.48 -2.59
CA LEU A 628 -34.12 25.71 -3.14
C LEU A 628 -33.52 27.05 -2.67
N PRO A 629 -32.20 27.11 -2.35
CA PRO A 629 -31.60 28.31 -1.81
C PRO A 629 -31.62 29.45 -2.83
N SER A 630 -32.13 30.62 -2.41
CA SER A 630 -31.85 31.86 -3.13
C SER A 630 -30.34 32.12 -3.09
N ALA A 631 -29.75 32.57 -4.20
CA ALA A 631 -28.33 32.86 -4.32
C ALA A 631 -27.93 33.97 -3.33
N GLU A 632 -27.50 33.60 -2.13
CA GLU A 632 -26.95 34.54 -1.16
C GLU A 632 -25.51 34.90 -1.58
N LYS A 633 -25.19 36.19 -1.50
CA LYS A 633 -23.89 36.76 -1.93
C LYS A 633 -22.76 36.10 -1.14
N ASP A 634 -21.95 35.30 -1.83
CA ASP A 634 -20.71 34.71 -1.32
C ASP A 634 -19.80 35.81 -0.73
N ILE A 635 -19.46 35.67 0.55
CA ILE A 635 -18.29 36.33 1.15
C ILE A 635 -17.13 35.34 0.99
N SER A 636 -16.46 35.36 -0.15
CA SER A 636 -15.13 34.77 -0.29
C SER A 636 -14.27 35.68 -1.16
N ASN A 637 -13.00 35.85 -0.79
CA ASN A 637 -12.02 36.59 -1.59
C ASN A 637 -11.99 35.99 -3.00
N LYS A 638 -12.54 36.73 -3.96
CA LYS A 638 -12.58 36.32 -5.37
C LYS A 638 -11.14 36.23 -5.87
N ARG A 639 -10.70 35.01 -6.16
CA ARG A 639 -9.41 34.75 -6.82
C ARG A 639 -9.55 35.02 -8.31
N THR A 640 -8.64 35.82 -8.84
CA THR A 640 -8.66 36.39 -10.20
C THR A 640 -8.19 35.36 -11.23
N TRP A 641 -8.34 35.67 -12.53
CA TRP A 641 -7.86 34.83 -13.63
C TRP A 641 -6.34 34.57 -13.55
N SER A 642 -5.57 35.47 -12.94
CA SER A 642 -4.16 35.27 -12.59
C SER A 642 -3.94 34.05 -11.67
N ASP A 643 -4.84 33.80 -10.71
CA ASP A 643 -4.76 32.64 -9.82
C ASP A 643 -5.12 31.35 -10.55
N TRP A 644 -6.03 31.43 -11.53
CA TRP A 644 -6.41 30.32 -12.41
C TRP A 644 -5.30 29.96 -13.39
N LYS A 645 -4.68 30.97 -14.00
CA LYS A 645 -3.50 30.83 -14.86
C LYS A 645 -2.35 30.24 -14.05
N ASN A 646 -2.07 30.78 -12.87
CA ASN A 646 -1.04 30.28 -11.96
C ASN A 646 -1.34 28.85 -11.47
N LEU A 647 -2.59 28.49 -11.18
CA LEU A 647 -2.97 27.11 -10.83
C LEU A 647 -2.83 26.16 -12.02
N TYR A 648 -3.26 26.57 -13.21
CA TYR A 648 -3.12 25.81 -14.45
C TYR A 648 -1.66 25.55 -14.81
N TYR A 649 -0.79 26.57 -14.75
CA TYR A 649 0.64 26.40 -14.96
C TYR A 649 1.33 25.68 -13.79
N LYS A 650 0.84 25.76 -12.56
CA LYS A 650 1.38 25.01 -11.41
C LYS A 650 1.01 23.53 -11.44
N VAL A 651 -0.19 23.19 -11.93
CA VAL A 651 -0.66 21.82 -12.14
C VAL A 651 -0.03 21.20 -13.40
N ARG A 652 0.26 22.01 -14.43
CA ARG A 652 0.86 21.54 -15.68
C ARG A 652 2.40 21.57 -15.68
N GLY A 653 3.01 22.52 -14.97
CA GLY A 653 4.46 22.64 -14.78
C GLY A 653 5.04 21.66 -13.74
N SER A 654 4.23 20.74 -13.22
CA SER A 654 4.68 19.59 -12.42
C SER A 654 4.84 18.31 -13.25
N GLY A 655 4.87 18.43 -14.58
CA GLY A 655 5.41 17.44 -15.50
C GLY A 655 6.37 18.13 -16.48
N ASP A 656 7.67 17.82 -16.34
CA ASP A 656 8.82 18.13 -17.19
C ASP A 656 8.64 19.08 -18.39
N THR A 657 9.25 20.27 -18.30
CA THR A 657 10.39 20.72 -19.14
C THR A 657 10.83 22.12 -18.68
N GLN A 658 12.12 22.27 -18.34
CA GLN A 658 12.79 23.56 -18.39
C GLN A 658 13.11 23.84 -19.87
N GLU A 659 12.27 24.61 -20.54
CA GLU A 659 12.70 25.35 -21.73
C GLU A 659 12.91 26.81 -21.32
N GLU A 660 14.13 27.28 -21.54
CA GLU A 660 14.53 28.67 -21.40
C GLU A 660 13.69 29.55 -22.34
N GLU A 661 12.77 30.34 -21.82
CA GLU A 661 12.27 31.53 -22.52
C GLU A 661 12.97 32.78 -21.97
N GLY A 662 13.52 33.56 -22.91
CA GLY A 662 14.54 34.58 -22.71
C GLY A 662 14.16 35.73 -21.77
N ALA A 663 15.21 36.32 -21.18
CA ALA A 663 15.15 37.45 -20.28
C ALA A 663 14.36 38.64 -20.85
N PRO A 664 13.48 39.29 -20.05
CA PRO A 664 12.84 40.53 -20.45
C PRO A 664 13.88 41.65 -20.56
N ILE A 665 13.76 42.45 -21.61
CA ILE A 665 14.55 43.67 -21.82
C ILE A 665 14.10 44.70 -20.77
N VAL A 666 15.05 45.19 -19.97
CA VAL A 666 14.84 46.18 -18.91
C VAL A 666 15.22 47.56 -19.47
N ASP A 667 14.24 48.44 -19.67
CA ASP A 667 14.48 49.86 -19.92
C ASP A 667 13.89 50.68 -18.76
N GLU A 668 14.80 51.38 -18.07
CA GLU A 668 14.60 52.41 -17.02
C GLU A 668 14.32 51.98 -15.57
N VAL A 669 15.06 52.65 -14.67
CA VAL A 669 15.01 52.55 -13.20
C VAL A 669 14.45 53.88 -12.69
N ASP A 670 13.46 53.85 -11.81
CA ASP A 670 12.93 55.08 -11.20
C ASP A 670 13.84 55.60 -10.07
N ASP A 671 13.63 56.85 -9.65
CA ASP A 671 14.46 57.54 -8.65
C ASP A 671 14.43 56.92 -7.23
N ASN A 672 13.70 55.81 -7.03
CA ASN A 672 13.63 55.05 -5.78
C ASN A 672 14.18 53.62 -5.89
N GLY A 673 14.61 53.17 -7.08
CA GLY A 673 15.31 51.90 -7.26
C GLY A 673 14.40 50.66 -7.25
N GLU A 674 13.11 50.79 -7.57
CA GLU A 674 12.22 49.63 -7.77
C GLU A 674 11.99 49.35 -9.27
N PHE A 675 11.96 48.06 -9.63
CA PHE A 675 11.68 47.60 -10.99
C PHE A 675 10.18 47.66 -11.28
N VAL A 676 9.77 48.46 -12.26
CA VAL A 676 8.39 48.51 -12.74
C VAL A 676 8.21 47.54 -13.90
N ILE A 677 7.46 46.45 -13.67
CA ILE A 677 7.00 45.56 -14.74
C ILE A 677 5.72 46.17 -15.33
N GLN A 678 5.78 46.61 -16.58
CA GLN A 678 4.60 47.11 -17.30
C GLN A 678 3.99 45.94 -18.09
N ASP A 679 2.98 45.28 -17.51
CA ASP A 679 2.17 44.28 -18.22
C ASP A 679 1.20 45.00 -19.19
N ASP A 680 1.65 45.23 -20.42
CA ASP A 680 0.80 45.62 -21.54
C ASP A 680 -0.01 44.41 -22.02
N ASN A 681 -1.16 44.15 -21.38
CA ASN A 681 -2.24 43.32 -21.93
C ASN A 681 -3.64 43.73 -21.41
N GLY A 682 -3.87 45.03 -21.23
CA GLY A 682 -5.12 45.60 -20.74
C GLY A 682 -6.28 45.66 -21.75
N PHE A 683 -6.70 44.53 -22.35
CA PHE A 683 -7.91 44.52 -23.18
C PHE A 683 -8.90 43.37 -22.91
N PHE A 684 -8.51 42.28 -22.23
CA PHE A 684 -9.41 41.15 -21.94
C PHE A 684 -9.63 40.84 -20.45
N ASP A 685 -9.00 41.57 -19.53
CA ASP A 685 -8.95 41.25 -18.09
C ASP A 685 -10.24 41.54 -17.28
N ASN A 686 -11.34 41.94 -17.91
CA ASN A 686 -12.61 42.25 -17.22
C ASN A 686 -13.83 41.54 -17.83
N PHE A 687 -13.64 40.40 -18.53
CA PHE A 687 -14.78 39.64 -19.05
C PHE A 687 -15.30 38.63 -18.02
N ASP A 688 -16.35 39.03 -17.31
CA ASP A 688 -17.06 38.23 -16.31
C ASP A 688 -17.91 37.12 -16.96
N TRP A 689 -17.25 36.04 -17.39
CA TRP A 689 -17.91 34.91 -18.06
C TRP A 689 -18.94 34.23 -17.15
N GLU A 690 -18.81 34.27 -15.82
CA GLU A 690 -19.79 33.70 -14.89
C GLU A 690 -21.13 34.43 -14.91
N SER A 691 -21.10 35.77 -15.05
CA SER A 691 -22.31 36.59 -15.18
C SER A 691 -23.03 36.45 -16.52
N PHE A 692 -22.39 35.90 -17.56
CA PHE A 692 -23.00 35.74 -18.89
C PHE A 692 -23.26 34.28 -19.29
N LEU A 693 -22.38 33.35 -18.91
CA LEU A 693 -22.44 31.95 -19.35
C LEU A 693 -23.55 31.19 -18.65
N VAL A 694 -23.78 31.45 -17.36
CA VAL A 694 -24.89 30.87 -16.58
C VAL A 694 -26.26 31.32 -17.12
N PRO A 695 -26.54 32.63 -17.31
CA PRO A 695 -27.78 33.04 -17.95
C PRO A 695 -27.86 32.65 -19.42
N ALA A 696 -26.76 32.57 -20.17
CA ALA A 696 -26.77 32.11 -21.57
C ALA A 696 -27.17 30.62 -21.68
N ILE A 697 -26.61 29.75 -20.84
CA ILE A 697 -27.00 28.33 -20.80
C ILE A 697 -28.45 28.20 -20.31
N ALA A 698 -28.85 28.95 -19.29
CA ALA A 698 -30.24 28.98 -18.83
C ALA A 698 -31.21 29.45 -19.92
N LEU A 699 -30.81 30.42 -20.75
CA LEU A 699 -31.60 30.95 -21.86
C LEU A 699 -31.65 29.96 -23.04
N VAL A 700 -30.58 29.22 -23.31
CA VAL A 700 -30.58 28.12 -24.29
C VAL A 700 -31.49 26.98 -23.84
N ILE A 701 -31.42 26.57 -22.56
CA ILE A 701 -32.32 25.55 -21.98
C ILE A 701 -33.78 26.05 -22.00
N PHE A 702 -34.02 27.30 -21.63
CA PHE A 702 -35.36 27.89 -21.65
C PHE A 702 -35.94 27.97 -23.07
N THR A 703 -35.16 28.43 -24.04
CA THR A 703 -35.60 28.55 -25.44
C THR A 703 -35.83 27.19 -26.08
N THR A 704 -35.00 26.18 -25.78
CA THR A 704 -35.19 24.80 -26.26
C THR A 704 -36.42 24.14 -25.64
N LEU A 705 -36.65 24.29 -24.33
CA LEU A 705 -37.85 23.78 -23.66
C LEU A 705 -39.13 24.50 -24.12
N PHE A 706 -39.09 25.83 -24.25
CA PHE A 706 -40.20 26.63 -24.77
C PHE A 706 -40.54 26.24 -26.22
N TRP A 707 -39.52 26.04 -27.05
CA TRP A 707 -39.70 25.56 -28.42
C TRP A 707 -40.32 24.15 -28.46
N PHE A 708 -39.88 23.24 -27.58
CA PHE A 708 -40.46 21.89 -27.48
C PHE A 708 -41.93 21.93 -27.03
N GLN A 709 -42.26 22.77 -26.04
CA GLN A 709 -43.62 22.94 -25.54
C GLN A 709 -44.56 23.54 -26.60
N GLN A 710 -44.10 24.57 -27.32
CA GLN A 710 -44.84 25.15 -28.46
C GLN A 710 -45.08 24.12 -29.57
N ARG A 711 -44.07 23.27 -29.85
CA ARG A 711 -44.20 22.20 -30.85
C ARG A 711 -45.24 21.16 -30.45
N GLN A 712 -45.34 20.80 -29.16
CA GLN A 712 -46.37 19.89 -28.66
C GLN A 712 -47.78 20.50 -28.75
N LEU A 713 -47.95 21.77 -28.37
CA LEU A 713 -49.24 22.47 -28.50
C LEU A 713 -49.69 22.57 -29.96
N MET A 714 -48.77 22.85 -30.88
CA MET A 714 -49.04 22.84 -32.34
C MET A 714 -49.43 21.45 -32.86
N GLN A 715 -48.83 20.37 -32.34
CA GLN A 715 -49.22 19.01 -32.70
C GLN A 715 -50.61 18.65 -32.15
N GLN A 716 -50.95 19.10 -30.93
CA GLN A 716 -52.30 18.93 -30.37
C GLN A 716 -53.35 19.72 -31.14
N ALA A 717 -53.06 20.96 -31.53
CA ALA A 717 -53.94 21.78 -32.38
C ALA A 717 -54.17 21.15 -33.77
N ARG A 718 -53.12 20.57 -34.39
CA ARG A 718 -53.24 19.84 -35.66
C ARG A 718 -54.01 18.52 -35.52
N ARG A 719 -53.89 17.82 -34.39
CA ARG A 719 -54.70 16.62 -34.08
C ARG A 719 -56.17 16.99 -33.83
N GLY A 720 -56.44 18.12 -33.17
CA GLY A 720 -57.80 18.65 -32.99
C GLY A 720 -58.47 19.07 -34.31
N GLN A 721 -57.73 19.70 -35.22
CA GLN A 721 -58.23 20.04 -36.56
C GLN A 721 -58.43 18.81 -37.46
N ARG A 722 -57.60 17.77 -37.34
CA ARG A 722 -57.83 16.48 -38.03
C ARG A 722 -59.01 15.70 -37.42
N ALA A 723 -59.27 15.82 -36.11
CA ALA A 723 -60.43 15.22 -35.46
C ALA A 723 -61.76 15.96 -35.79
N GLN A 724 -61.72 17.27 -36.04
CA GLN A 724 -62.88 18.02 -36.55
C GLN A 724 -63.10 17.86 -38.06
N GLY A 725 -62.06 17.54 -38.83
CA GLY A 725 -62.16 17.24 -40.26
C GLY A 725 -62.58 15.80 -40.62
N ASN A 726 -62.55 14.86 -39.66
CA ASN A 726 -62.94 13.45 -39.85
C ASN A 726 -64.20 13.04 -39.07
N ASN A 727 -64.95 13.99 -38.49
CA ASN A 727 -66.22 13.73 -37.80
C ASN A 727 -67.48 14.09 -38.62
N GLN A 728 -67.34 14.15 -39.95
CA GLN A 728 -68.44 13.95 -40.88
C GLN A 728 -68.14 12.69 -41.68
N ASP A 729 -68.39 11.53 -41.05
CA ASP A 729 -68.85 10.26 -41.63
C ASP A 729 -68.36 9.06 -40.81
N GLY A 730 -69.29 8.42 -40.10
CA GLY A 730 -69.20 6.98 -39.80
C GLY A 730 -68.77 6.56 -38.39
N GLU A 731 -69.75 6.09 -37.62
CA GLU A 731 -69.62 5.37 -36.35
C GLU A 731 -68.75 4.10 -36.44
N GLY A 732 -68.01 3.76 -35.38
CA GLY A 732 -67.57 2.38 -35.18
C GLY A 732 -66.31 2.14 -34.34
N GLN A 733 -66.52 1.73 -33.09
CA GLN A 733 -65.70 0.78 -32.30
C GLN A 733 -64.31 1.20 -31.76
N ASN A 734 -64.29 1.33 -30.43
CA ASN A 734 -63.39 0.67 -29.47
C ASN A 734 -62.08 0.06 -30.02
N ARG A 735 -60.94 0.65 -29.63
CA ARG A 735 -59.70 -0.07 -29.26
C ARG A 735 -58.81 0.86 -28.43
N GLY A 736 -58.43 0.38 -27.25
CA GLY A 736 -57.47 1.05 -26.37
C GLY A 736 -56.11 1.20 -27.04
N LEU A 737 -55.49 2.35 -26.82
CA LEU A 737 -54.07 2.60 -27.08
C LEU A 737 -53.53 3.34 -25.87
N GLN A 738 -52.99 2.56 -24.93
CA GLN A 738 -51.95 3.03 -24.02
C GLN A 738 -50.81 3.55 -24.88
N VAL A 739 -50.51 4.85 -24.78
CA VAL A 739 -49.23 5.39 -25.24
C VAL A 739 -48.41 5.65 -23.98
N GLN A 740 -47.53 4.70 -23.69
CA GLN A 740 -46.32 4.91 -22.90
C GLN A 740 -45.56 6.12 -23.45
N VAL A 741 -45.28 7.11 -22.60
CA VAL A 741 -44.23 8.09 -22.87
C VAL A 741 -43.12 7.83 -21.85
N GLN A 742 -42.09 7.10 -22.31
CA GLN A 742 -40.79 7.05 -21.67
C GLN A 742 -40.21 8.47 -21.63
N PHE A 743 -39.89 8.96 -20.44
CA PHE A 743 -38.94 10.05 -20.28
C PHE A 743 -37.58 9.43 -19.91
N GLY A 744 -36.70 9.34 -20.90
CA GLY A 744 -35.29 9.08 -20.68
C GLY A 744 -34.64 10.33 -20.10
N PHE A 745 -34.13 10.24 -18.88
CA PHE A 745 -33.20 11.22 -18.34
C PHE A 745 -31.81 10.90 -18.87
N VAL A 746 -31.34 11.73 -19.80
CA VAL A 746 -29.91 11.82 -20.15
C VAL A 746 -29.25 12.62 -19.03
N ALA A 747 -28.38 11.94 -18.29
CA ALA A 747 -27.46 12.55 -17.35
C ALA A 747 -26.45 13.42 -18.11
N ILE A 748 -26.24 14.65 -17.64
CA ILE A 748 -25.01 15.42 -17.79
C ILE A 748 -24.50 15.68 -16.39
#